data_AF-A0A9X3MUS2-F1
#
_entry.id   AF-A0A9X3MUS2-F1
#
_cell.length_a   1.000
_cell.length_b   1.000
_cell.length_c   1.000
_cell.angle_alpha   90.00
_cell.angle_beta   90.00
_cell.angle_gamma   90.00
#
_symmetry.space_group_name_H-M   'P 1'
#
loop_
_entity.id
_entity.type
_entity.pdbx_description
1 polymer ?
#
loop_
_entity_poly.entity_id
_entity_poly.type
_entity_poly.pdbx_seq_one_letter_code
_entity_poly.pdbx_strand_id
1 'polypeptide(L)'
;MEERPLSCAFRPFELEDPFDFYARARAEEPVFFSEELGYWVVTRYADIHAIFKAPKVFSSENTQAPYKPRPAAVERVLHAGEFRAYSGLSGRQPPEHTRLRGFIAQAFTPRRVATLEPQIRELAGSMIGAFADRAQVDLVAALTYELPALVIFRLLGIPDEDVPRVKEWAASRVYLNFGDLPGDEQVEHAENLVRYWRYCVELIEAREREPRDDLPSDLVRLGDASITKDEMAGLVYGQLTAGHETTSALLASGIKELLSQRSRWVELTRDPSLIPAAVEELLRLVTPVFAWKRRTLQEARIGEVDVPAGANVLLLLGSANHDDAVFADPAAIDLRRENARSHLAFGHGIHFCLGASLARLEERVVLEELTTRLPELSLVPEQVFDYSANTTFRAPAAVHVRWPVQVVALSDCADVAQVGGKALSLGTMLRAGFPVPGGFAVTTSAFASGRVPEAEIRAAYAALGDDVAVAVRSSATSEDAADASCAGQYDTYLWITGADEVIRHVERCWGSMNTGRALAYRRDKGIDEPQMAVVVQRMFGARAAGVAMTLNPSNGDRSKIAVEAAPGVGEAVVSGEVTPDHFLVDKVMLDVVSTRVADGEVGTCLTPVEVKAVARLAKLVERHYGRPQDIEWAIDVTGAVVLLQARPETVWANKPHVVGTTHETGLGSLVSTLINPLAQRRTSGVDADH
;
A
#
# COMPACT_ATOMS: atom_id res chain seq x y z
N MET A 1 45.23 -0.72 29.99
CA MET A 1 44.64 -1.04 28.67
C MET A 1 44.35 0.32 28.08
N GLU A 2 45.21 0.83 27.19
CA GLU A 2 44.96 2.14 26.56
C GLU A 2 43.63 2.05 25.81
N GLU A 3 42.70 2.97 26.10
CA GLU A 3 41.47 3.11 25.34
C GLU A 3 41.83 3.39 23.90
N ARG A 4 41.32 2.58 22.97
CA ARG A 4 41.56 2.80 21.54
C ARG A 4 40.92 4.14 21.15
N PRO A 5 41.54 4.93 20.26
CA PRO A 5 40.96 6.17 19.75
C PRO A 5 39.54 5.94 19.20
N LEU A 6 38.64 6.92 19.35
CA LEU A 6 37.26 6.81 18.88
C LEU A 6 37.19 6.56 17.37
N SER A 7 38.17 7.09 16.63
CA SER A 7 38.35 6.84 15.19
C SER A 7 38.38 5.36 14.79
N CYS A 8 38.84 4.45 15.66
CA CYS A 8 38.83 2.99 15.39
C CYS A 8 37.42 2.37 15.38
N ALA A 9 36.44 3.03 15.97
CA ALA A 9 35.04 2.59 15.99
C ALA A 9 34.23 3.17 14.83
N PHE A 10 34.78 4.10 14.06
CA PHE A 10 34.11 4.63 12.87
C PHE A 10 33.98 3.53 11.81
N ARG A 11 32.77 3.36 11.27
CA ARG A 11 32.45 2.44 10.18
C ARG A 11 31.89 3.26 9.02
N PRO A 12 32.74 3.69 8.06
CA PRO A 12 32.37 4.69 7.07
C PRO A 12 31.33 4.23 6.05
N PHE A 13 31.14 2.92 5.90
CA PHE A 13 30.20 2.32 4.94
C PHE A 13 28.95 1.71 5.59
N GLU A 14 28.86 1.70 6.93
CA GLU A 14 27.71 1.21 7.69
C GLU A 14 26.78 2.37 8.04
N LEU A 15 25.62 2.47 7.37
CA LEU A 15 24.69 3.60 7.50
C LEU A 15 23.40 3.26 8.25
N GLU A 16 23.26 2.07 8.82
CA GLU A 16 22.02 1.62 9.47
C GLU A 16 21.62 2.50 10.67
N ASP A 17 22.46 2.55 11.71
CA ASP A 17 22.24 3.41 12.89
C ASP A 17 23.55 4.01 13.42
N PRO A 18 24.07 5.06 12.75
CA PRO A 18 25.38 5.62 13.11
C PRO A 18 25.30 6.76 14.14
N PHE A 19 24.11 7.10 14.64
CA PHE A 19 23.88 8.35 15.37
C PHE A 19 24.49 8.37 16.78
N ASP A 20 24.49 7.23 17.49
CA ASP A 20 25.14 7.11 18.80
C ASP A 20 26.66 7.36 18.70
N PHE A 21 27.30 6.78 17.68
CA PHE A 21 28.71 7.03 17.41
C PHE A 21 28.95 8.52 17.11
N TYR A 22 28.12 9.15 16.28
CA TYR A 22 28.28 10.56 15.95
C TYR A 22 28.03 11.51 17.13
N ALA A 23 27.08 11.19 18.01
CA ALA A 23 26.87 11.98 19.23
C ALA A 23 28.13 11.97 20.11
N ARG A 24 28.72 10.79 20.31
CA ARG A 24 29.99 10.66 21.03
C ARG A 24 31.13 11.38 20.32
N ALA A 25 31.24 11.25 19.00
CA ALA A 25 32.27 11.94 18.23
C ALA A 25 32.14 13.46 18.32
N ARG A 26 30.93 14.03 18.25
CA ARG A 26 30.72 15.47 18.46
C ARG A 26 31.18 15.91 19.85
N ALA A 27 30.96 15.09 20.89
CA ALA A 27 31.32 15.43 22.26
C ALA A 27 32.83 15.28 22.54
N GLU A 28 33.41 14.13 22.17
CA GLU A 28 34.73 13.67 22.60
C GLU A 28 35.84 14.02 21.58
N GLU A 29 35.62 13.74 20.29
CA GLU A 29 36.63 13.84 19.23
C GLU A 29 36.00 14.37 17.92
N PRO A 30 35.66 15.68 17.84
CA PRO A 30 34.81 16.21 16.78
C PRO A 30 35.48 16.28 15.40
N VAL A 31 36.82 16.22 15.39
CA VAL A 31 37.66 16.16 14.21
C VAL A 31 38.68 15.05 14.44
N PHE A 32 38.61 13.98 13.65
CA PHE A 32 39.50 12.82 13.78
C PHE A 32 39.94 12.31 12.40
N PHE A 33 41.03 11.55 12.33
CA PHE A 33 41.48 10.96 11.08
C PHE A 33 40.97 9.53 10.93
N SER A 34 40.34 9.22 9.80
CA SER A 34 39.99 7.87 9.39
C SER A 34 41.09 7.31 8.49
N GLU A 35 41.87 6.37 9.03
CA GLU A 35 42.91 5.65 8.27
C GLU A 35 42.32 4.84 7.11
N GLU A 36 41.12 4.27 7.31
CA GLU A 36 40.44 3.46 6.30
C GLU A 36 40.10 4.27 5.04
N LEU A 37 39.69 5.53 5.22
CA LEU A 37 39.38 6.41 4.09
C LEU A 37 40.60 7.25 3.65
N GLY A 38 41.51 7.57 4.57
CA GLY A 38 42.52 8.61 4.40
C GLY A 38 41.93 10.03 4.47
N TYR A 39 40.93 10.25 5.34
CA TYR A 39 40.18 11.51 5.46
C TYR A 39 40.14 12.01 6.91
N TRP A 40 40.24 13.32 7.08
CA TRP A 40 39.84 14.00 8.32
C TRP A 40 38.31 14.09 8.37
N VAL A 41 37.70 13.44 9.33
CA VAL A 41 36.25 13.39 9.53
C VAL A 41 35.83 14.49 10.49
N VAL A 42 34.83 15.28 10.09
CA VAL A 42 34.30 16.42 10.86
C VAL A 42 32.83 16.16 11.18
N THR A 43 32.43 16.28 12.45
CA THR A 43 31.10 15.87 12.93
C THR A 43 30.21 17.01 13.44
N ARG A 44 30.78 18.14 13.88
CA ARG A 44 30.03 19.27 14.45
C ARG A 44 29.47 20.20 13.39
N TYR A 45 28.28 20.74 13.63
CA TYR A 45 27.61 21.68 12.73
C TYR A 45 28.45 22.93 12.47
N ALA A 46 28.98 23.56 13.52
CA ALA A 46 29.70 24.82 13.42
C ALA A 46 30.94 24.72 12.52
N ASP A 47 31.70 23.62 12.66
CA ASP A 47 32.91 23.36 11.87
C ASP A 47 32.57 23.10 10.40
N ILE A 48 31.58 22.24 10.12
CA ILE A 48 31.12 21.94 8.76
C ILE A 48 30.59 23.20 8.07
N HIS A 49 29.80 24.00 8.78
CA HIS A 49 29.25 25.25 8.25
C HIS A 49 30.37 26.27 7.93
N ALA A 50 31.39 26.38 8.79
CA ALA A 50 32.57 27.22 8.53
C ALA A 50 33.34 26.77 7.29
N ILE A 51 33.53 25.45 7.12
CA ILE A 51 34.19 24.85 5.95
C ILE A 51 33.45 25.22 4.67
N PHE A 52 32.11 25.10 4.64
CA PHE A 52 31.32 25.48 3.46
C PHE A 52 31.45 26.96 3.08
N LYS A 53 31.67 27.85 4.05
CA LYS A 53 31.84 29.29 3.84
C LYS A 53 33.23 29.68 3.36
N ALA A 54 34.20 28.76 3.37
CA ALA A 54 35.59 29.02 3.04
C ALA A 54 36.08 28.22 1.82
N PRO A 55 35.47 28.36 0.62
CA PRO A 55 35.84 27.58 -0.57
C PRO A 55 37.27 27.85 -1.08
N LYS A 56 37.89 28.97 -0.69
CA LYS A 56 39.30 29.27 -0.99
C LYS A 56 40.30 28.48 -0.14
N VAL A 57 39.83 27.91 0.97
CA VAL A 57 40.63 27.07 1.86
C VAL A 57 40.24 25.60 1.65
N PHE A 58 38.94 25.33 1.51
CA PHE A 58 38.39 23.99 1.35
C PHE A 58 37.77 23.84 -0.05
N SER A 59 38.57 23.33 -0.98
CA SER A 59 38.17 23.01 -2.36
C SER A 59 37.19 21.85 -2.39
N SER A 60 36.24 21.88 -3.33
CA SER A 60 35.33 20.77 -3.62
C SER A 60 35.87 19.79 -4.68
N GLU A 61 37.11 19.98 -5.14
CA GLU A 61 37.70 19.24 -6.26
C GLU A 61 37.65 17.72 -6.12
N ASN A 62 37.69 17.19 -4.89
CA ASN A 62 37.68 15.75 -4.62
C ASN A 62 36.27 15.17 -4.41
N THR A 63 35.20 15.95 -4.57
CA THR A 63 33.82 15.48 -4.29
C THR A 63 33.36 14.32 -5.18
N GLN A 64 33.91 14.20 -6.38
CA GLN A 64 33.60 13.10 -7.31
C GLN A 64 34.73 12.06 -7.42
N ALA A 65 35.85 12.26 -6.71
CA ALA A 65 36.93 11.28 -6.67
C ALA A 65 36.51 10.05 -5.85
N PRO A 66 36.83 8.82 -6.27
CA PRO A 66 36.60 7.63 -5.45
C PRO A 66 37.46 7.69 -4.17
N TYR A 67 37.00 7.05 -3.10
CA TYR A 67 37.76 6.99 -1.83
C TYR A 67 39.00 6.11 -1.93
N LYS A 68 38.90 5.00 -2.67
CA LYS A 68 39.99 4.07 -2.94
C LYS A 68 40.42 4.21 -4.42
N PRO A 69 41.72 4.03 -4.76
CA PRO A 69 42.16 4.02 -6.14
C PRO A 69 41.40 2.95 -6.96
N ARG A 70 41.00 3.30 -8.18
CA ARG A 70 40.30 2.35 -9.05
C ARG A 70 41.24 1.23 -9.50
N PRO A 71 40.76 -0.02 -9.61
CA PRO A 71 41.53 -1.10 -10.21
C PRO A 71 41.95 -0.78 -11.65
N ALA A 72 43.10 -1.31 -12.08
CA ALA A 72 43.60 -1.10 -13.45
C ALA A 72 42.66 -1.62 -14.55
N ALA A 73 41.79 -2.61 -14.24
CA ALA A 73 40.76 -3.06 -15.17
C ALA A 73 39.69 -1.97 -15.42
N VAL A 74 39.25 -1.31 -14.35
CA VAL A 74 38.28 -0.20 -14.41
C VAL A 74 38.87 0.97 -15.20
N GLU A 75 40.10 1.39 -14.91
CA GLU A 75 40.77 2.47 -15.65
C GLU A 75 40.91 2.15 -17.15
N ARG A 76 41.20 0.90 -17.51
CA ARG A 76 41.25 0.47 -18.92
C ARG A 76 39.89 0.61 -19.61
N VAL A 77 38.80 0.24 -18.95
CA VAL A 77 37.43 0.38 -19.50
C VAL A 77 37.09 1.84 -19.72
N LEU A 78 37.31 2.70 -18.71
CA LEU A 78 37.02 4.13 -18.82
C LEU A 78 37.84 4.79 -19.93
N HIS A 79 39.13 4.48 -20.03
CA HIS A 79 40.01 4.99 -21.07
C HIS A 79 39.61 4.50 -22.47
N ALA A 80 39.38 3.20 -22.64
CA ALA A 80 38.94 2.64 -23.93
C ALA A 80 37.55 3.13 -24.35
N GLY A 81 36.69 3.45 -23.38
CA GLY A 81 35.38 4.02 -23.59
C GLY A 81 35.37 5.50 -23.96
N GLU A 82 36.52 6.17 -23.92
CA GLU A 82 36.67 7.63 -24.01
C GLU A 82 35.82 8.38 -22.97
N PHE A 83 35.75 7.85 -21.75
CA PHE A 83 35.05 8.51 -20.65
C PHE A 83 35.83 9.73 -20.17
N ARG A 84 35.25 10.92 -20.35
CA ARG A 84 35.90 12.22 -20.02
C ARG A 84 35.22 12.96 -18.87
N ALA A 85 34.08 12.46 -18.39
CA ALA A 85 33.34 13.12 -17.33
C ALA A 85 34.08 13.02 -15.99
N TYR A 86 34.16 14.13 -15.27
CA TYR A 86 34.59 14.14 -13.87
C TYR A 86 33.48 14.70 -12.98
N SER A 87 33.07 15.93 -13.26
CA SER A 87 32.01 16.62 -12.52
C SER A 87 31.27 17.60 -13.43
N GLY A 88 29.95 17.61 -13.35
CA GLY A 88 29.14 18.71 -13.91
C GLY A 88 29.41 20.01 -13.17
N LEU A 89 29.15 20.05 -11.85
CA LEU A 89 29.32 21.25 -11.02
C LEU A 89 29.92 21.00 -9.63
N SER A 90 29.51 19.91 -8.96
CA SER A 90 29.82 19.67 -7.54
C SER A 90 31.30 19.68 -7.20
N GLY A 91 32.14 19.18 -8.10
CA GLY A 91 33.60 19.14 -7.95
C GLY A 91 34.39 20.17 -8.75
N ARG A 92 33.73 21.19 -9.31
CA ARG A 92 34.42 22.28 -10.03
C ARG A 92 34.73 23.44 -9.10
N GLN A 93 35.83 24.16 -9.35
CA GLN A 93 36.20 25.38 -8.63
C GLN A 93 35.94 26.64 -9.49
N PRO A 94 35.83 27.84 -8.89
CA PRO A 94 35.89 29.09 -9.64
C PRO A 94 37.24 29.24 -10.39
N PRO A 95 37.26 29.83 -11.60
CA PRO A 95 36.12 30.48 -12.28
C PRO A 95 35.16 29.54 -13.01
N GLU A 96 35.54 28.30 -13.33
CA GLU A 96 34.75 27.35 -14.13
C GLU A 96 33.42 27.05 -13.49
N HIS A 97 33.39 26.79 -12.17
CA HIS A 97 32.17 26.56 -11.42
C HIS A 97 31.20 27.74 -11.55
N THR A 98 31.68 28.97 -11.35
CA THR A 98 30.84 30.17 -11.39
C THR A 98 30.23 30.36 -12.77
N ARG A 99 31.04 30.18 -13.83
CA ARG A 99 30.59 30.25 -15.23
C ARG A 99 29.53 29.18 -15.52
N LEU A 100 29.85 27.92 -15.27
CA LEU A 100 28.96 26.79 -15.60
C LEU A 100 27.67 26.78 -14.77
N ARG A 101 27.74 27.18 -13.50
CA ARG A 101 26.55 27.36 -12.66
C ARG A 101 25.63 28.46 -13.22
N GLY A 102 26.20 29.51 -13.81
CA GLY A 102 25.45 30.57 -14.47
C GLY A 102 24.60 30.09 -15.65
N PHE A 103 25.09 29.13 -16.43
CA PHE A 103 24.31 28.51 -17.52
C PHE A 103 23.15 27.69 -16.97
N ILE A 104 23.41 26.77 -16.05
CA ILE A 104 22.38 25.86 -15.57
C ILE A 104 21.31 26.55 -14.72
N ALA A 105 21.68 27.58 -13.94
CA ALA A 105 20.75 28.29 -13.06
C ALA A 105 19.66 29.02 -13.84
N GLN A 106 19.92 29.40 -15.09
CA GLN A 106 18.93 30.00 -15.99
C GLN A 106 17.89 28.98 -16.46
N ALA A 107 18.25 27.70 -16.52
CA ALA A 107 17.34 26.62 -16.89
C ALA A 107 16.54 26.06 -15.69
N PHE A 108 17.04 26.20 -14.47
CA PHE A 108 16.42 25.72 -13.21
C PHE A 108 15.90 26.85 -12.32
N THR A 109 15.16 27.80 -12.90
CA THR A 109 14.59 28.90 -12.11
C THR A 109 13.45 28.41 -11.20
N PRO A 110 13.23 29.02 -10.02
CA PRO A 110 12.09 28.69 -9.16
C PRO A 110 10.73 28.77 -9.89
N ARG A 111 10.60 29.69 -10.85
CA ARG A 111 9.40 29.84 -11.68
C ARG A 111 9.16 28.61 -12.55
N ARG A 112 10.19 28.07 -13.20
CA ARG A 112 10.07 26.84 -14.02
C ARG A 112 9.83 25.61 -13.15
N VAL A 113 10.42 25.55 -11.95
CA VAL A 113 10.12 24.47 -10.99
C VAL A 113 8.65 24.52 -10.55
N ALA A 114 8.12 25.70 -10.26
CA ALA A 114 6.72 25.84 -9.84
C ALA A 114 5.72 25.39 -10.92
N THR A 115 6.05 25.50 -12.21
CA THR A 115 5.17 25.01 -13.28
C THR A 115 5.08 23.48 -13.35
N LEU A 116 5.98 22.75 -12.67
CA LEU A 116 5.95 21.29 -12.61
C LEU A 116 4.94 20.75 -11.58
N GLU A 117 4.48 21.57 -10.63
CA GLU A 117 3.61 21.11 -9.54
C GLU A 117 2.37 20.32 -10.03
N PRO A 118 1.59 20.78 -11.03
CA PRO A 118 0.43 20.02 -11.49
C PRO A 118 0.81 18.62 -12.02
N GLN A 119 1.95 18.52 -12.71
CA GLN A 119 2.43 17.27 -13.30
C GLN A 119 2.96 16.31 -12.22
N ILE A 120 3.66 16.84 -11.21
CA ILE A 120 4.13 16.07 -10.05
C ILE A 120 2.92 15.52 -9.29
N ARG A 121 1.89 16.35 -9.07
CA ARG A 121 0.66 15.94 -8.36
C ARG A 121 -0.12 14.88 -9.12
N GLU A 122 -0.28 15.04 -10.43
CA GLU A 122 -0.92 14.05 -11.29
C GLU A 122 -0.16 12.71 -11.24
N LEU A 123 1.16 12.74 -11.38
CA LEU A 123 2.01 11.55 -11.32
C LEU A 123 1.91 10.87 -9.95
N ALA A 124 2.08 11.61 -8.86
CA ALA A 124 1.95 11.10 -7.49
C ALA A 124 0.57 10.47 -7.25
N GLY A 125 -0.49 11.19 -7.63
CA GLY A 125 -1.87 10.72 -7.48
C GLY A 125 -2.16 9.45 -8.29
N SER A 126 -1.61 9.34 -9.51
CA SER A 126 -1.74 8.15 -10.35
C SER A 126 -1.00 6.95 -9.76
N MET A 127 0.26 7.12 -9.34
CA MET A 127 1.06 6.06 -8.73
C MET A 127 0.41 5.56 -7.42
N ILE A 128 -0.04 6.48 -6.57
CA ILE A 128 -0.76 6.13 -5.32
C ILE A 128 -2.09 5.42 -5.64
N GLY A 129 -2.84 5.91 -6.63
CA GLY A 129 -4.09 5.27 -7.06
C GLY A 129 -3.91 3.83 -7.55
N ALA A 130 -2.76 3.49 -8.14
CA ALA A 130 -2.46 2.15 -8.66
C ALA A 130 -2.19 1.09 -7.57
N PHE A 131 -1.96 1.51 -6.32
CA PHE A 131 -1.77 0.59 -5.20
C PHE A 131 -2.75 0.81 -4.04
N ALA A 132 -3.55 1.88 -4.02
CA ALA A 132 -4.42 2.26 -2.89
C ALA A 132 -5.48 1.20 -2.52
N ASP A 133 -5.86 0.33 -3.45
CA ASP A 133 -6.79 -0.79 -3.25
C ASP A 133 -6.14 -2.03 -2.63
N ARG A 134 -4.80 -2.06 -2.52
CA ARG A 134 -4.04 -3.13 -1.87
C ARG A 134 -4.02 -2.90 -0.36
N ALA A 135 -3.79 -3.97 0.40
CA ALA A 135 -3.63 -3.87 1.86
C ALA A 135 -2.23 -3.41 2.29
N GLN A 136 -1.23 -3.63 1.43
CA GLN A 136 0.18 -3.38 1.71
C GLN A 136 0.98 -3.22 0.42
N VAL A 137 2.05 -2.42 0.45
CA VAL A 137 3.01 -2.27 -0.65
C VAL A 137 4.41 -1.97 -0.12
N ASP A 138 5.46 -2.25 -0.90
CA ASP A 138 6.76 -1.58 -0.73
C ASP A 138 6.68 -0.19 -1.37
N LEU A 139 6.75 0.85 -0.53
CA LEU A 139 6.62 2.23 -0.95
C LEU A 139 7.80 2.70 -1.81
N VAL A 140 8.98 2.09 -1.65
CA VAL A 140 10.16 2.42 -2.47
C VAL A 140 9.91 2.01 -3.92
N ALA A 141 9.59 0.73 -4.14
CA ALA A 141 9.28 0.22 -5.47
C ALA A 141 8.03 0.88 -6.09
N ALA A 142 6.99 1.15 -5.30
CA ALA A 142 5.71 1.62 -5.82
C ALA A 142 5.61 3.14 -6.02
N LEU A 143 6.49 3.94 -5.41
CA LEU A 143 6.37 5.41 -5.44
C LEU A 143 7.73 6.12 -5.45
N THR A 144 8.52 5.96 -4.40
CA THR A 144 9.62 6.92 -4.12
C THR A 144 10.83 6.72 -5.02
N TYR A 145 11.06 5.50 -5.51
CA TYR A 145 12.15 5.23 -6.43
C TYR A 145 11.90 5.95 -7.77
N GLU A 146 10.75 5.74 -8.39
CA GLU A 146 10.53 6.14 -9.79
C GLU A 146 10.08 7.60 -9.95
N LEU A 147 9.26 8.11 -9.03
CA LEU A 147 8.63 9.43 -9.16
C LEU A 147 9.63 10.57 -9.45
N PRO A 148 10.73 10.74 -8.69
CA PRO A 148 11.63 11.87 -8.94
C PRO A 148 12.36 11.78 -10.27
N ALA A 149 12.66 10.56 -10.72
CA ALA A 149 13.27 10.33 -12.03
C ALA A 149 12.32 10.78 -13.14
N LEU A 150 11.06 10.33 -13.12
CA LEU A 150 10.05 10.73 -14.12
C LEU A 150 9.83 12.25 -14.16
N VAL A 151 9.93 12.95 -13.03
CA VAL A 151 9.81 14.41 -12.96
C VAL A 151 11.01 15.10 -13.61
N ILE A 152 12.24 14.79 -13.15
CA ILE A 152 13.44 15.49 -13.61
C ILE A 152 13.83 15.10 -15.03
N PHE A 153 13.57 13.86 -15.43
CA PHE A 153 13.93 13.35 -16.76
C PHE A 153 13.11 13.99 -17.88
N ARG A 154 11.86 14.39 -17.61
CA ARG A 154 11.10 15.25 -18.53
C ARG A 154 11.77 16.59 -18.77
N LEU A 155 12.24 17.24 -17.70
CA LEU A 155 12.98 18.51 -17.82
C LEU A 155 14.35 18.33 -18.52
N LEU A 156 14.96 17.16 -18.36
CA LEU A 156 16.23 16.80 -18.99
C LEU A 156 16.08 16.22 -20.40
N GLY A 157 14.85 16.09 -20.93
CA GLY A 157 14.59 15.63 -22.29
C GLY A 157 14.84 14.13 -22.51
N ILE A 158 14.78 13.33 -21.45
CA ILE A 158 14.95 11.89 -21.48
C ILE A 158 13.61 11.23 -21.82
N PRO A 159 13.54 10.36 -22.84
CA PRO A 159 12.35 9.58 -23.14
C PRO A 159 11.97 8.61 -22.01
N ASP A 160 10.66 8.36 -21.84
CA ASP A 160 10.15 7.47 -20.78
C ASP A 160 10.73 6.04 -20.90
N GLU A 161 10.98 5.55 -22.12
CA GLU A 161 11.61 4.26 -22.39
C GLU A 161 13.08 4.14 -21.95
N ASP A 162 13.76 5.28 -21.77
CA ASP A 162 15.17 5.33 -21.38
C ASP A 162 15.35 5.38 -19.86
N VAL A 163 14.29 5.74 -19.12
CA VAL A 163 14.32 5.97 -17.67
C VAL A 163 14.96 4.82 -16.90
N PRO A 164 14.58 3.54 -17.09
CA PRO A 164 15.19 2.44 -16.35
C PRO A 164 16.71 2.34 -16.55
N ARG A 165 17.18 2.54 -17.80
CA ARG A 165 18.60 2.45 -18.15
C ARG A 165 19.40 3.60 -17.57
N VAL A 166 18.89 4.84 -17.68
CA VAL A 166 19.55 6.03 -17.14
C VAL A 166 19.67 5.94 -15.62
N LYS A 167 18.62 5.44 -14.93
CA LYS A 167 18.68 5.20 -13.48
C LYS A 167 19.73 4.17 -13.09
N GLU A 168 19.82 3.05 -13.80
CA GLU A 168 20.85 2.03 -13.56
C GLU A 168 22.27 2.60 -13.68
N TRP A 169 22.49 3.44 -14.70
CA TRP A 169 23.77 4.13 -14.89
C TRP A 169 24.06 5.16 -13.80
N ALA A 170 23.03 5.90 -13.36
CA ALA A 170 23.14 6.85 -12.25
C ALA A 170 23.52 6.13 -10.94
N ALA A 171 22.93 4.95 -10.66
CA ALA A 171 23.31 4.12 -9.52
C ALA A 171 24.77 3.61 -9.65
N SER A 172 25.19 3.15 -10.83
CA SER A 172 26.58 2.73 -11.10
C SER A 172 27.60 3.85 -10.80
N ARG A 173 27.22 5.12 -11.03
CA ARG A 173 28.04 6.27 -10.64
C ARG A 173 28.19 6.41 -9.12
N VAL A 174 27.10 6.18 -8.37
CA VAL A 174 27.12 6.23 -6.91
C VAL A 174 28.07 5.15 -6.38
N TYR A 175 27.92 3.93 -6.86
CA TYR A 175 28.74 2.79 -6.46
C TYR A 175 30.23 3.02 -6.72
N LEU A 176 30.61 3.49 -7.91
CA LEU A 176 32.03 3.71 -8.24
C LEU A 176 32.69 4.88 -7.49
N ASN A 177 31.93 5.91 -7.12
CA ASN A 177 32.50 7.11 -6.50
C ASN A 177 32.40 7.11 -4.96
N PHE A 178 31.45 6.36 -4.39
CA PHE A 178 31.12 6.41 -2.95
C PHE A 178 30.93 5.05 -2.28
N GLY A 179 30.82 3.95 -3.04
CA GLY A 179 30.66 2.60 -2.51
C GLY A 179 31.98 1.93 -2.14
N ASP A 180 31.89 0.81 -1.42
CA ASP A 180 33.01 -0.10 -1.15
C ASP A 180 32.81 -1.44 -1.86
N LEU A 181 32.97 -1.43 -3.19
CA LEU A 181 32.76 -2.62 -4.02
C LEU A 181 34.08 -3.37 -4.29
N PRO A 182 34.04 -4.71 -4.33
CA PRO A 182 35.12 -5.53 -4.89
C PRO A 182 35.52 -5.09 -6.30
N GLY A 183 36.81 -5.23 -6.63
CA GLY A 183 37.36 -4.66 -7.86
C GLY A 183 36.86 -5.29 -9.17
N ASP A 184 36.36 -6.52 -9.12
CA ASP A 184 35.72 -7.23 -10.24
C ASP A 184 34.30 -6.72 -10.51
N GLU A 185 33.53 -6.44 -9.46
CA GLU A 185 32.19 -5.84 -9.56
C GLU A 185 32.24 -4.40 -10.12
N GLN A 186 33.32 -3.66 -9.87
CA GLN A 186 33.50 -2.30 -10.39
C GLN A 186 33.59 -2.21 -11.92
N VAL A 187 33.96 -3.28 -12.62
CA VAL A 187 34.16 -3.26 -14.08
C VAL A 187 32.83 -3.02 -14.80
N GLU A 188 31.76 -3.70 -14.40
CA GLU A 188 30.43 -3.52 -14.99
C GLU A 188 29.92 -2.09 -14.80
N HIS A 189 30.10 -1.53 -13.60
CA HIS A 189 29.74 -0.14 -13.33
C HIS A 189 30.54 0.85 -14.19
N ALA A 190 31.79 0.53 -14.52
CA ALA A 190 32.63 1.36 -15.40
C ALA A 190 32.11 1.36 -16.84
N GLU A 191 31.68 0.20 -17.34
CA GLU A 191 31.02 0.09 -18.64
C GLU A 191 29.70 0.87 -18.68
N ASN A 192 28.92 0.80 -17.60
CA ASN A 192 27.71 1.60 -17.44
C ASN A 192 28.02 3.10 -17.46
N LEU A 193 29.09 3.56 -16.80
CA LEU A 193 29.50 4.97 -16.89
C LEU A 193 29.92 5.41 -18.30
N VAL A 194 30.57 4.53 -19.06
CA VAL A 194 30.92 4.81 -20.47
C VAL A 194 29.64 4.97 -21.30
N ARG A 195 28.67 4.05 -21.17
CA ARG A 195 27.37 4.13 -21.85
C ARG A 195 26.64 5.43 -21.48
N TYR A 196 26.63 5.75 -20.20
CA TYR A 196 25.98 6.95 -19.67
C TYR A 196 26.58 8.25 -20.19
N TRP A 197 27.91 8.33 -20.23
CA TRP A 197 28.60 9.51 -20.76
C TRP A 197 28.32 9.70 -22.24
N ARG A 198 28.40 8.62 -23.03
CA ARG A 198 28.06 8.66 -24.47
C ARG A 198 26.64 9.13 -24.69
N TYR A 199 25.70 8.60 -23.92
CA TYR A 199 24.30 9.03 -23.98
C TYR A 199 24.13 10.54 -23.70
N CYS A 200 24.85 11.09 -22.72
CA CYS A 200 24.81 12.53 -22.44
C CYS A 200 25.36 13.37 -23.60
N VAL A 201 26.41 12.91 -24.26
CA VAL A 201 26.99 13.58 -25.45
C VAL A 201 26.01 13.51 -26.62
N GLU A 202 25.49 12.32 -26.92
CA GLU A 202 24.51 12.10 -27.99
C GLU A 202 23.24 12.95 -27.80
N LEU A 203 22.80 13.15 -26.55
CA LEU A 203 21.65 13.99 -26.23
C LEU A 203 21.89 15.47 -26.59
N ILE A 204 23.08 16.00 -26.28
CA ILE A 204 23.47 17.36 -26.69
C ILE A 204 23.52 17.47 -28.21
N GLU A 205 24.18 16.53 -28.88
CA GLU A 205 24.28 16.51 -30.35
C GLU A 205 22.92 16.37 -31.04
N ALA A 206 21.99 15.63 -30.43
CA ALA A 206 20.62 15.52 -30.91
C ALA A 206 19.89 16.86 -30.79
N ARG A 207 20.02 17.59 -29.67
CA ARG A 207 19.37 18.89 -29.49
C ARG A 207 19.98 20.04 -30.28
N GLU A 208 21.23 19.91 -30.71
CA GLU A 208 21.80 20.81 -31.72
C GLU A 208 21.11 20.68 -33.09
N ARG A 209 20.70 19.46 -33.45
CA ARG A 209 20.03 19.17 -34.73
C ARG A 209 18.53 19.42 -34.65
N GLU A 210 17.92 19.05 -33.53
CA GLU A 210 16.48 19.13 -33.29
C GLU A 210 16.21 19.66 -31.87
N PRO A 211 16.17 21.00 -31.69
CA PRO A 211 15.87 21.61 -30.39
C PRO A 211 14.48 21.26 -29.88
N ARG A 212 14.35 21.08 -28.56
CA ARG A 212 13.09 20.83 -27.84
C ARG A 212 12.96 21.78 -26.64
N ASP A 213 11.90 21.64 -25.84
CA ASP A 213 11.73 22.36 -24.58
C ASP A 213 12.30 21.54 -23.40
N ASP A 214 13.63 21.46 -23.34
CA ASP A 214 14.35 20.73 -22.29
C ASP A 214 15.72 21.38 -21.99
N LEU A 215 16.33 20.98 -20.86
CA LEU A 215 17.62 21.52 -20.41
C LEU A 215 18.72 21.38 -21.48
N PRO A 216 18.94 20.21 -22.13
CA PRO A 216 19.97 20.10 -23.16
C PRO A 216 19.77 21.13 -24.28
N SER A 217 18.53 21.38 -24.73
CA SER A 217 18.22 22.41 -25.72
C SER A 217 18.47 23.82 -25.23
N ASP A 218 18.18 24.10 -23.95
CA ASP A 218 18.48 25.40 -23.35
C ASP A 218 20.00 25.64 -23.24
N LEU A 219 20.78 24.62 -22.88
CA LEU A 219 22.25 24.69 -22.84
C LEU A 219 22.83 24.95 -24.22
N VAL A 220 22.33 24.27 -25.25
CA VAL A 220 22.71 24.51 -26.65
C VAL A 220 22.35 25.93 -27.08
N ARG A 221 21.15 26.42 -26.73
CA ARG A 221 20.68 27.77 -27.10
C ARG A 221 21.46 28.89 -26.42
N LEU A 222 21.78 28.72 -25.13
CA LEU A 222 22.55 29.68 -24.34
C LEU A 222 24.05 29.60 -24.65
N GLY A 223 24.51 28.47 -25.18
CA GLY A 223 25.90 28.20 -25.45
C GLY A 223 26.50 29.17 -26.46
N ASP A 224 27.64 29.75 -26.08
CA ASP A 224 28.53 30.49 -26.97
C ASP A 224 29.94 29.88 -26.89
N ALA A 225 30.96 30.59 -27.39
CA ALA A 225 32.35 30.13 -27.33
C ALA A 225 32.88 29.93 -25.89
N SER A 226 32.14 30.33 -24.86
CA SER A 226 32.53 30.20 -23.46
C SER A 226 32.07 28.91 -22.78
N ILE A 227 31.31 28.02 -23.45
CA ILE A 227 30.94 26.69 -22.94
C ILE A 227 31.12 25.61 -24.02
N THR A 228 31.84 24.54 -23.70
CA THR A 228 32.10 23.45 -24.66
C THR A 228 30.98 22.40 -24.65
N LYS A 229 30.88 21.59 -25.71
CA LYS A 229 29.94 20.45 -25.73
C LYS A 229 30.19 19.46 -24.60
N ASP A 230 31.45 19.15 -24.32
CA ASP A 230 31.83 18.29 -23.19
C ASP A 230 31.40 18.91 -21.84
N GLU A 231 31.46 20.24 -21.69
CA GLU A 231 30.95 20.91 -20.50
C GLU A 231 29.41 20.83 -20.41
N MET A 232 28.69 21.02 -21.52
CA MET A 232 27.22 20.84 -21.56
C MET A 232 26.82 19.41 -21.22
N ALA A 233 27.45 18.42 -21.84
CA ALA A 233 27.24 17.00 -21.54
C ALA A 233 27.60 16.69 -20.08
N GLY A 234 28.65 17.31 -19.53
CA GLY A 234 29.02 17.23 -18.13
C GLY A 234 27.95 17.78 -17.18
N LEU A 235 27.29 18.89 -17.53
CA LEU A 235 26.16 19.43 -16.78
C LEU A 235 24.97 18.47 -16.78
N VAL A 236 24.61 17.93 -17.94
CA VAL A 236 23.55 16.92 -18.10
C VAL A 236 23.86 15.66 -17.29
N TYR A 237 25.06 15.09 -17.44
CA TYR A 237 25.57 13.96 -16.66
C TYR A 237 25.49 14.21 -15.14
N GLY A 238 25.75 15.44 -14.70
CA GLY A 238 25.57 15.86 -13.32
C GLY A 238 24.12 15.75 -12.84
N GLN A 239 23.19 16.36 -13.58
CA GLN A 239 21.78 16.43 -13.20
C GLN A 239 21.05 15.10 -13.32
N LEU A 240 21.40 14.27 -14.30
CA LEU A 240 20.80 12.96 -14.51
C LEU A 240 21.09 11.97 -13.38
N THR A 241 21.99 12.27 -12.44
CA THR A 241 22.15 11.50 -11.19
C THR A 241 21.67 12.30 -9.99
N ALA A 242 22.12 13.55 -9.84
CA ALA A 242 21.84 14.36 -8.65
C ALA A 242 20.36 14.80 -8.54
N GLY A 243 19.62 14.77 -9.65
CA GLY A 243 18.25 15.27 -9.72
C GLY A 243 17.17 14.33 -9.21
N HIS A 244 17.46 13.02 -9.09
CA HIS A 244 16.45 12.03 -8.65
C HIS A 244 16.90 11.21 -7.44
N GLU A 245 18.14 10.69 -7.42
CA GLU A 245 18.59 9.75 -6.39
C GLU A 245 18.39 10.28 -4.97
N THR A 246 18.78 11.54 -4.72
CA THR A 246 18.64 12.16 -3.40
C THR A 246 17.19 12.47 -3.01
N THR A 247 16.32 12.75 -3.99
CA THR A 247 14.90 12.97 -3.72
C THR A 247 14.20 11.64 -3.43
N SER A 248 14.55 10.56 -4.15
CA SER A 248 14.05 9.22 -3.83
C SER A 248 14.42 8.81 -2.41
N ALA A 249 15.66 9.09 -2.00
CA ALA A 249 16.15 8.89 -0.64
C ALA A 249 15.41 9.73 0.41
N LEU A 250 15.13 11.01 0.10
CA LEU A 250 14.35 11.92 0.95
C LEU A 250 12.94 11.37 1.19
N LEU A 251 12.23 11.05 0.12
CA LEU A 251 10.87 10.52 0.18
C LEU A 251 10.81 9.22 0.98
N ALA A 252 11.67 8.26 0.64
CA ALA A 252 11.71 6.96 1.30
C ALA A 252 12.00 7.08 2.80
N SER A 253 13.07 7.80 3.14
CA SER A 253 13.50 7.95 4.54
C SER A 253 12.56 8.84 5.33
N GLY A 254 12.11 9.94 4.76
CA GLY A 254 11.23 10.92 5.39
C GLY A 254 9.89 10.30 5.78
N ILE A 255 9.26 9.58 4.86
CA ILE A 255 8.01 8.86 5.13
C ILE A 255 8.24 7.75 6.16
N LYS A 256 9.34 6.99 6.05
CA LYS A 256 9.71 5.96 7.04
C LYS A 256 9.85 6.55 8.46
N GLU A 257 10.52 7.68 8.63
CA GLU A 257 10.67 8.32 9.94
C GLU A 257 9.33 8.88 10.48
N LEU A 258 8.51 9.51 9.62
CA LEU A 258 7.17 9.98 10.00
C LEU A 258 6.27 8.84 10.49
N LEU A 259 6.28 7.71 9.79
CA LEU A 259 5.45 6.56 10.15
C LEU A 259 6.00 5.82 11.38
N SER A 260 7.31 5.87 11.62
CA SER A 260 7.94 5.36 12.86
C SER A 260 7.48 6.16 14.08
N GLN A 261 7.21 7.46 13.92
CA GLN A 261 6.61 8.33 14.94
C GLN A 261 5.14 8.62 14.58
N ARG A 262 4.30 7.58 14.55
CA ARG A 262 2.93 7.59 14.01
C ARG A 262 2.04 8.78 14.45
N SER A 263 2.24 9.32 15.64
CA SER A 263 1.57 10.54 16.12
C SER A 263 1.80 11.76 15.21
N ARG A 264 2.99 11.87 14.60
CA ARG A 264 3.33 12.92 13.63
C ARG A 264 2.60 12.74 12.30
N TRP A 265 2.44 11.50 11.83
CA TRP A 265 1.57 11.22 10.69
C TRP A 265 0.12 11.63 10.97
N VAL A 266 -0.43 11.27 12.15
CA VAL A 266 -1.80 11.72 12.55
C VAL A 266 -1.88 13.24 12.58
N GLU A 267 -0.83 13.92 13.04
CA GLU A 267 -0.81 15.38 13.11
C GLU A 267 -0.86 16.01 11.71
N LEU A 268 -0.07 15.50 10.75
CA LEU A 268 -0.08 15.96 9.36
C LEU A 268 -1.41 15.67 8.64
N THR A 269 -2.05 14.53 8.90
CA THR A 269 -3.35 14.23 8.29
C THR A 269 -4.48 15.11 8.85
N ARG A 270 -4.35 15.58 10.10
CA ARG A 270 -5.31 16.51 10.71
C ARG A 270 -5.07 17.97 10.32
N ASP A 271 -3.81 18.35 10.13
CA ASP A 271 -3.43 19.72 9.76
C ASP A 271 -2.37 19.70 8.63
N PRO A 272 -2.82 19.63 7.37
CA PRO A 272 -1.93 19.67 6.21
C PRO A 272 -1.10 20.96 6.10
N SER A 273 -1.46 22.04 6.81
CA SER A 273 -0.69 23.29 6.80
C SER A 273 0.71 23.15 7.43
N LEU A 274 0.95 22.05 8.17
CA LEU A 274 2.23 21.70 8.76
C LEU A 274 3.21 21.07 7.77
N ILE A 275 2.73 20.55 6.62
CA ILE A 275 3.56 19.81 5.66
C ILE A 275 4.78 20.62 5.19
N PRO A 276 4.69 21.93 4.85
CA PRO A 276 5.88 22.69 4.46
C PRO A 276 6.97 22.77 5.54
N ALA A 277 6.60 22.80 6.82
CA ALA A 277 7.57 22.77 7.92
C ALA A 277 8.11 21.36 8.14
N ALA A 278 7.25 20.34 8.00
CA ALA A 278 7.63 18.93 8.04
C ALA A 278 8.72 18.61 7.01
N VAL A 279 8.60 19.12 5.77
CA VAL A 279 9.62 18.91 4.72
C VAL A 279 11.01 19.36 5.17
N GLU A 280 11.14 20.53 5.81
CA GLU A 280 12.45 21.01 6.31
C GLU A 280 12.93 20.17 7.49
N GLU A 281 12.03 19.73 8.38
CA GLU A 281 12.39 18.87 9.50
C GLU A 281 12.83 17.48 9.03
N LEU A 282 12.21 16.92 7.99
CA LEU A 282 12.63 15.66 7.39
C LEU A 282 13.96 15.80 6.66
N LEU A 283 14.18 16.87 5.90
CA LEU A 283 15.48 17.16 5.30
C LEU A 283 16.59 17.23 6.35
N ARG A 284 16.33 17.88 7.50
CA ARG A 284 17.24 17.89 8.64
C ARG A 284 17.47 16.47 9.17
N LEU A 285 16.39 15.77 9.52
CA LEU A 285 16.48 14.48 10.19
C LEU A 285 17.13 13.42 9.29
N VAL A 286 16.63 13.21 8.08
CA VAL A 286 17.09 12.07 7.26
C VAL A 286 18.38 12.36 6.51
N THR A 287 18.63 13.64 6.16
CA THR A 287 19.83 14.11 5.44
C THR A 287 20.28 13.15 4.33
N PRO A 288 19.58 13.12 3.16
CA PRO A 288 19.82 12.11 2.12
C PRO A 288 21.28 12.03 1.65
N VAL A 289 21.95 13.18 1.57
CA VAL A 289 23.41 13.28 1.40
C VAL A 289 24.04 13.38 2.78
N PHE A 290 24.35 12.21 3.32
CA PHE A 290 24.75 12.00 4.70
C PHE A 290 26.18 12.48 4.99
N ALA A 291 27.08 12.42 4.00
CA ALA A 291 28.45 12.92 4.10
C ALA A 291 28.96 13.55 2.81
N TRP A 292 29.82 14.57 2.89
CA TRP A 292 30.35 15.27 1.72
C TRP A 292 31.85 15.60 1.83
N LYS A 293 32.55 15.66 0.70
CA LYS A 293 34.02 15.79 0.67
C LYS A 293 34.50 17.20 0.43
N ARG A 294 35.65 17.53 1.01
CA ARG A 294 36.48 18.70 0.71
C ARG A 294 37.95 18.32 0.67
N ARG A 295 38.77 19.20 0.10
CA ARG A 295 40.23 19.14 0.16
C ARG A 295 40.81 20.48 0.59
N THR A 296 41.74 20.47 1.53
CA THR A 296 42.45 21.70 1.94
C THR A 296 43.41 22.16 0.85
N LEU A 297 43.37 23.44 0.48
CA LEU A 297 44.32 24.05 -0.47
C LEU A 297 45.58 24.59 0.22
N GLN A 298 45.48 24.81 1.52
CA GLN A 298 46.52 25.30 2.41
C GLN A 298 46.32 24.68 3.80
N GLU A 299 47.29 24.80 4.68
CA GLU A 299 47.11 24.45 6.09
C GLU A 299 45.93 25.22 6.68
N ALA A 300 45.08 24.53 7.43
CA ALA A 300 43.84 25.07 7.97
C ALA A 300 43.55 24.46 9.33
N ARG A 301 42.98 25.25 10.23
CA ARG A 301 42.51 24.78 11.54
C ARG A 301 41.01 24.51 11.47
N ILE A 302 40.59 23.32 11.90
CA ILE A 302 39.18 22.91 12.02
C ILE A 302 38.94 22.58 13.50
N GLY A 303 38.08 23.34 14.17
CA GLY A 303 37.99 23.30 15.63
C GLY A 303 39.37 23.50 16.29
N GLU A 304 39.81 22.50 17.04
CA GLU A 304 41.11 22.50 17.73
C GLU A 304 42.21 21.74 16.97
N VAL A 305 41.94 21.24 15.76
CA VAL A 305 42.84 20.38 15.00
C VAL A 305 43.45 21.13 13.82
N ASP A 306 44.78 21.09 13.71
CA ASP A 306 45.51 21.58 12.55
C ASP A 306 45.54 20.52 11.44
N VAL A 307 45.01 20.88 10.27
CA VAL A 307 44.87 20.01 9.11
C VAL A 307 45.84 20.48 8.01
N PRO A 308 46.72 19.60 7.49
CA PRO A 308 47.74 20.00 6.54
C PRO A 308 47.14 20.38 5.18
N ALA A 309 47.92 21.11 4.37
CA ALA A 309 47.57 21.39 2.98
C ALA A 309 47.45 20.08 2.16
N GLY A 310 46.48 20.01 1.25
CA GLY A 310 46.25 18.87 0.38
C GLY A 310 45.53 17.69 1.04
N ALA A 311 45.11 17.83 2.29
CA ALA A 311 44.40 16.81 3.06
C ALA A 311 42.94 16.66 2.60
N ASN A 312 42.48 15.41 2.59
CA ASN A 312 41.09 15.08 2.35
C ASN A 312 40.27 15.27 3.63
N VAL A 313 39.08 15.88 3.51
CA VAL A 313 38.18 16.18 4.62
C VAL A 313 36.79 15.62 4.29
N LEU A 314 36.20 14.87 5.21
CA LEU A 314 34.85 14.32 5.13
C LEU A 314 33.95 15.06 6.13
N LEU A 315 32.90 15.70 5.61
CA LEU A 315 31.92 16.45 6.37
C LEU A 315 30.71 15.55 6.62
N LEU A 316 30.46 15.14 7.87
CA LEU A 316 29.30 14.32 8.22
C LEU A 316 28.06 15.20 8.42
N LEU A 317 27.36 15.48 7.32
CA LEU A 317 26.17 16.33 7.30
C LEU A 317 25.04 15.77 8.16
N GLY A 318 24.87 14.43 8.16
CA GLY A 318 23.89 13.76 9.01
C GLY A 318 24.19 13.95 10.50
N SER A 319 25.48 13.97 10.88
CA SER A 319 25.91 14.31 12.25
C SER A 319 25.61 15.78 12.58
N ALA A 320 25.97 16.71 11.70
CA ALA A 320 25.72 18.13 11.92
C ALA A 320 24.22 18.46 12.05
N ASN A 321 23.36 17.78 11.30
CA ASN A 321 21.91 17.97 11.40
C ASN A 321 21.29 17.31 12.65
N HIS A 322 22.08 16.54 13.41
CA HIS A 322 21.74 16.00 14.72
C HIS A 322 22.58 16.62 15.86
N ASP A 323 23.27 17.73 15.60
CA ASP A 323 24.06 18.44 16.61
C ASP A 323 23.12 19.13 17.61
N ASP A 324 23.16 18.69 18.87
CA ASP A 324 22.29 19.17 19.95
C ASP A 324 22.65 20.60 20.41
N ALA A 325 23.85 21.08 20.06
CA ALA A 325 24.21 22.48 20.21
C ALA A 325 23.43 23.42 19.28
N VAL A 326 22.79 22.89 18.23
CA VAL A 326 22.00 23.65 17.24
C VAL A 326 20.54 23.24 17.26
N PHE A 327 20.26 21.94 17.30
CA PHE A 327 18.91 21.38 17.23
C PHE A 327 18.58 20.66 18.53
N ALA A 328 17.76 21.29 19.38
CA ALA A 328 17.28 20.66 20.61
C ALA A 328 16.49 19.37 20.31
N ASP A 329 16.74 18.30 21.07
CA ASP A 329 16.16 16.97 20.84
C ASP A 329 16.26 16.53 19.35
N PRO A 330 17.49 16.34 18.85
CA PRO A 330 17.72 16.23 17.41
C PRO A 330 17.14 14.96 16.76
N ALA A 331 16.89 13.91 17.54
CA ALA A 331 16.32 12.65 17.04
C ALA A 331 14.79 12.71 16.90
N ALA A 332 14.12 13.61 17.61
CA ALA A 332 12.67 13.76 17.52
C ALA A 332 12.27 14.55 16.26
N ILE A 333 11.13 14.16 15.68
CA ILE A 333 10.46 14.98 14.67
C ILE A 333 9.68 16.08 15.38
N ASP A 334 10.09 17.32 15.17
CA ASP A 334 9.32 18.50 15.57
C ASP A 334 8.82 19.26 14.33
N LEU A 335 7.53 19.09 14.03
CA LEU A 335 6.87 19.72 12.88
C LEU A 335 6.79 21.25 12.97
N ARG A 336 7.15 21.85 14.11
CA ARG A 336 7.16 23.31 14.34
C ARG A 336 8.55 23.83 14.69
N ARG A 337 9.61 23.06 14.47
CA ARG A 337 10.98 23.47 14.75
C ARG A 337 11.35 24.74 13.96
N GLU A 338 11.46 25.86 14.67
CA GLU A 338 11.69 27.18 14.05
C GLU A 338 13.00 27.23 13.24
N ASN A 339 14.03 26.51 13.68
CA ASN A 339 15.35 26.50 13.06
C ASN A 339 15.59 25.29 12.13
N ALA A 340 14.58 24.50 11.76
CA ALA A 340 14.76 23.33 10.87
C ALA A 340 15.49 23.69 9.57
N ARG A 341 15.17 24.86 8.99
CA ARG A 341 15.79 25.40 7.76
C ARG A 341 17.29 25.69 7.86
N SER A 342 17.86 25.70 9.05
CA SER A 342 19.31 25.81 9.25
C SER A 342 20.04 24.52 8.93
N HIS A 343 19.35 23.42 8.64
CA HIS A 343 19.98 22.15 8.26
C HIS A 343 20.97 22.30 7.08
N LEU A 344 21.95 21.40 7.02
CA LEU A 344 22.98 21.35 5.97
C LEU A 344 22.72 20.28 4.90
N ALA A 345 21.51 19.70 4.83
CA ALA A 345 21.18 18.66 3.83
C ALA A 345 21.38 19.09 2.36
N PHE A 346 21.28 20.39 2.07
CA PHE A 346 21.57 20.97 0.75
C PHE A 346 22.98 21.57 0.63
N GLY A 347 23.83 21.37 1.63
CA GLY A 347 25.09 22.07 1.80
C GLY A 347 24.90 23.57 2.04
N HIS A 348 26.00 24.33 1.91
CA HIS A 348 25.99 25.79 2.05
C HIS A 348 27.02 26.44 1.11
N GLY A 349 26.85 27.74 0.86
CA GLY A 349 27.80 28.55 0.08
C GLY A 349 27.64 28.39 -1.43
N ILE A 350 28.75 28.56 -2.17
CA ILE A 350 28.73 28.61 -3.65
C ILE A 350 28.18 27.33 -4.30
N HIS A 351 28.26 26.19 -3.60
CA HIS A 351 27.78 24.89 -4.04
C HIS A 351 26.42 24.51 -3.44
N PHE A 352 25.66 25.46 -2.86
CA PHE A 352 24.30 25.20 -2.40
C PHE A 352 23.48 24.49 -3.49
N CYS A 353 22.72 23.46 -3.08
CA CYS A 353 22.01 22.57 -3.99
C CYS A 353 21.17 23.34 -5.01
N LEU A 354 21.36 23.01 -6.30
CA LEU A 354 20.62 23.61 -7.41
C LEU A 354 19.14 23.18 -7.40
N GLY A 355 18.87 21.91 -7.11
CA GLY A 355 17.53 21.30 -7.11
C GLY A 355 16.74 21.47 -5.81
N ALA A 356 17.22 22.31 -4.88
CA ALA A 356 16.65 22.39 -3.54
C ALA A 356 15.17 22.82 -3.49
N SER A 357 14.70 23.58 -4.49
CA SER A 357 13.28 23.94 -4.61
C SER A 357 12.43 22.80 -5.18
N LEU A 358 12.98 22.00 -6.11
CA LEU A 358 12.28 20.87 -6.71
C LEU A 358 12.12 19.73 -5.70
N ALA A 359 13.18 19.35 -4.99
CA ALA A 359 13.11 18.30 -3.98
C ALA A 359 12.08 18.62 -2.87
N ARG A 360 12.01 19.89 -2.43
CA ARG A 360 10.98 20.35 -1.48
C ARG A 360 9.57 20.27 -2.05
N LEU A 361 9.40 20.61 -3.33
CA LEU A 361 8.13 20.55 -4.03
C LEU A 361 7.63 19.10 -4.11
N GLU A 362 8.50 18.18 -4.53
CA GLU A 362 8.20 16.75 -4.65
C GLU A 362 7.83 16.14 -3.29
N GLU A 363 8.64 16.35 -2.24
CA GLU A 363 8.35 15.88 -0.89
C GLU A 363 7.00 16.41 -0.40
N ARG A 364 6.75 17.72 -0.55
CA ARG A 364 5.48 18.33 -0.14
C ARG A 364 4.29 17.69 -0.86
N VAL A 365 4.35 17.58 -2.18
CA VAL A 365 3.23 17.05 -2.98
C VAL A 365 2.97 15.59 -2.62
N VAL A 366 4.01 14.77 -2.44
CA VAL A 366 3.84 13.37 -2.04
C VAL A 366 3.24 13.25 -0.65
N LEU A 367 3.69 14.06 0.31
CA LEU A 367 3.10 14.08 1.66
C LEU A 367 1.64 14.52 1.62
N GLU A 368 1.29 15.56 0.86
CA GLU A 368 -0.11 16.01 0.68
C GLU A 368 -0.99 14.89 0.09
N GLU A 369 -0.54 14.23 -0.98
CA GLU A 369 -1.31 13.14 -1.60
C GLU A 369 -1.46 11.92 -0.68
N LEU A 370 -0.38 11.47 -0.03
CA LEU A 370 -0.44 10.31 0.86
C LEU A 370 -1.28 10.58 2.12
N THR A 371 -1.13 11.75 2.76
CA THR A 371 -1.93 12.11 3.95
C THR A 371 -3.41 12.26 3.62
N THR A 372 -3.74 12.71 2.41
CA THR A 372 -5.12 12.86 1.94
C THR A 372 -5.75 11.52 1.59
N ARG A 373 -5.04 10.66 0.83
CA ARG A 373 -5.58 9.41 0.28
C ARG A 373 -5.45 8.23 1.24
N LEU A 374 -4.38 8.19 2.03
CA LEU A 374 -4.03 7.10 2.94
C LEU A 374 -3.77 7.64 4.36
N PRO A 375 -4.75 8.30 5.02
CA PRO A 375 -4.55 8.87 6.36
C PRO A 375 -4.24 7.82 7.43
N GLU A 376 -4.59 6.57 7.18
CA GLU A 376 -4.34 5.42 8.05
C GLU A 376 -3.04 4.67 7.74
N LEU A 377 -2.22 5.16 6.80
CA LEU A 377 -0.92 4.59 6.46
C LEU A 377 -0.07 4.33 7.72
N SER A 378 0.56 3.17 7.76
CA SER A 378 1.43 2.73 8.84
C SER A 378 2.53 1.82 8.31
N LEU A 379 3.65 1.72 9.03
CA LEU A 379 4.65 0.71 8.73
C LEU A 379 4.09 -0.70 9.02
N VAL A 380 4.51 -1.66 8.21
CA VAL A 380 4.44 -3.07 8.62
C VAL A 380 5.33 -3.24 9.86
N PRO A 381 4.86 -3.91 10.93
CA PRO A 381 5.65 -4.09 12.16
C PRO A 381 6.96 -4.85 11.92
N GLU A 382 7.96 -4.61 12.77
CA GLU A 382 9.20 -5.40 12.87
C GLU A 382 10.03 -5.49 11.57
N GLN A 383 9.92 -4.49 10.70
CA GLN A 383 10.75 -4.41 9.51
C GLN A 383 12.21 -4.12 9.85
N VAL A 384 13.10 -4.78 9.11
CA VAL A 384 14.53 -4.43 9.03
C VAL A 384 14.72 -3.56 7.79
N PHE A 385 15.46 -2.46 7.95
CA PHE A 385 15.75 -1.54 6.86
C PHE A 385 17.19 -1.72 6.40
N ASP A 386 17.35 -2.26 5.20
CA ASP A 386 18.68 -2.42 4.59
C ASP A 386 19.11 -1.12 3.91
N TYR A 387 20.39 -0.77 4.08
CA TYR A 387 21.02 0.40 3.47
C TYR A 387 22.20 -0.04 2.62
N SER A 388 22.36 0.53 1.42
CA SER A 388 23.51 0.20 0.57
C SER A 388 24.83 0.67 1.19
N ALA A 389 25.85 -0.19 1.16
CA ALA A 389 27.17 0.11 1.72
C ALA A 389 27.87 1.22 0.91
N ASN A 390 27.82 2.44 1.43
CA ASN A 390 28.45 3.62 0.82
C ASN A 390 28.65 4.71 1.89
N THR A 391 29.45 5.73 1.60
CA THR A 391 29.75 6.78 2.60
C THR A 391 28.76 7.95 2.63
N THR A 392 27.95 8.13 1.59
CA THR A 392 27.41 9.46 1.25
C THR A 392 25.89 9.51 1.12
N PHE A 393 25.24 8.46 0.63
CA PHE A 393 23.80 8.42 0.38
C PHE A 393 23.14 7.43 1.32
N ARG A 394 22.15 7.89 2.09
CA ARG A 394 21.44 7.04 3.04
C ARG A 394 19.98 6.95 2.64
N ALA A 395 19.55 5.76 2.21
CA ALA A 395 18.16 5.45 1.90
C ALA A 395 17.87 3.96 2.18
N PRO A 396 16.71 3.62 2.74
CA PRO A 396 16.31 2.23 2.87
C PRO A 396 16.03 1.63 1.49
N ALA A 397 16.43 0.37 1.28
CA ALA A 397 16.18 -0.36 0.04
C ALA A 397 14.68 -0.64 -0.19
N ALA A 398 13.92 -0.81 0.89
CA ALA A 398 12.48 -1.02 0.88
C ALA A 398 11.82 -0.40 2.12
N VAL A 399 10.56 0.02 1.99
CA VAL A 399 9.73 0.51 3.09
C VAL A 399 8.33 -0.07 2.92
N HIS A 400 8.04 -1.18 3.58
CA HIS A 400 6.72 -1.80 3.51
C HIS A 400 5.72 -1.05 4.37
N VAL A 401 4.64 -0.62 3.74
CA VAL A 401 3.58 0.14 4.39
C VAL A 401 2.25 -0.55 4.19
N ARG A 402 1.38 -0.44 5.19
CA ARG A 402 0.04 -1.02 5.21
C ARG A 402 -0.98 0.01 5.64
N TRP A 403 -2.21 -0.17 5.17
CA TRP A 403 -3.37 0.60 5.58
C TRP A 403 -4.60 -0.30 5.53
N PRO A 404 -5.62 -0.01 6.34
CA PRO A 404 -6.88 -0.71 6.26
C PRO A 404 -7.55 -0.52 4.90
N VAL A 405 -7.89 -1.64 4.24
CA VAL A 405 -8.75 -1.64 3.06
C VAL A 405 -10.17 -1.32 3.51
N GLN A 406 -10.78 -0.28 2.93
CA GLN A 406 -12.06 0.28 3.35
C GLN A 406 -13.25 -0.41 2.67
N VAL A 407 -13.07 -0.86 1.43
CA VAL A 407 -14.08 -1.55 0.61
C VAL A 407 -13.44 -2.74 -0.08
N VAL A 408 -14.09 -3.90 -0.05
CA VAL A 408 -13.61 -5.16 -0.65
C VAL A 408 -14.71 -5.74 -1.53
N ALA A 409 -14.39 -6.23 -2.73
CA ALA A 409 -15.38 -6.92 -3.56
C ALA A 409 -15.89 -8.18 -2.85
N LEU A 410 -17.17 -8.54 -3.04
CA LEU A 410 -17.72 -9.73 -2.36
C LEU A 410 -16.94 -11.01 -2.71
N SER A 411 -16.41 -11.13 -3.94
CA SER A 411 -15.56 -12.28 -4.34
C SER A 411 -14.29 -12.42 -3.50
N ASP A 412 -13.79 -11.30 -2.96
CA ASP A 412 -12.49 -11.21 -2.27
C ASP A 412 -12.64 -11.22 -0.74
N CYS A 413 -13.89 -11.28 -0.25
CA CYS A 413 -14.22 -11.37 1.17
C CYS A 413 -13.79 -12.72 1.77
N ALA A 414 -12.66 -12.76 2.46
CA ALA A 414 -12.04 -14.00 2.97
C ALA A 414 -11.75 -14.02 4.48
N ASP A 415 -11.90 -12.89 5.19
CA ASP A 415 -11.62 -12.77 6.62
C ASP A 415 -12.83 -12.21 7.38
N VAL A 416 -13.38 -12.99 8.32
CA VAL A 416 -14.53 -12.56 9.15
C VAL A 416 -14.21 -11.31 9.95
N ALA A 417 -12.96 -11.12 10.40
CA ALA A 417 -12.56 -9.96 11.18
C ALA A 417 -12.61 -8.67 10.34
N GLN A 418 -12.38 -8.79 9.03
CA GLN A 418 -12.38 -7.67 8.09
C GLN A 418 -13.78 -7.35 7.53
N VAL A 419 -14.59 -8.37 7.22
CA VAL A 419 -15.83 -8.17 6.44
C VAL A 419 -17.09 -8.68 7.14
N GLY A 420 -16.97 -9.26 8.34
CA GLY A 420 -18.08 -9.85 9.07
C GLY A 420 -18.63 -11.14 8.45
N GLY A 421 -19.59 -11.76 9.15
CA GLY A 421 -20.07 -13.10 8.81
C GLY A 421 -20.82 -13.19 7.49
N LYS A 422 -21.75 -12.26 7.22
CA LYS A 422 -22.55 -12.27 5.98
C LYS A 422 -21.68 -12.11 4.74
N ALA A 423 -20.80 -11.12 4.73
CA ALA A 423 -19.90 -10.89 3.60
C ALA A 423 -18.95 -12.08 3.38
N LEU A 424 -18.42 -12.67 4.46
CA LEU A 424 -17.59 -13.87 4.37
C LEU A 424 -18.36 -15.06 3.77
N SER A 425 -19.61 -15.28 4.19
CA SER A 425 -20.46 -16.35 3.65
C SER A 425 -20.71 -16.13 2.14
N LEU A 426 -21.11 -14.92 1.74
CA LEU A 426 -21.30 -14.55 0.33
C LEU A 426 -20.04 -14.75 -0.51
N GLY A 427 -18.89 -14.28 -0.02
CA GLY A 427 -17.61 -14.44 -0.71
C GLY A 427 -17.16 -15.89 -0.84
N THR A 428 -17.40 -16.70 0.20
CA THR A 428 -17.13 -18.14 0.17
C THR A 428 -17.96 -18.82 -0.93
N MET A 429 -19.23 -18.48 -1.05
CA MET A 429 -20.12 -19.04 -2.06
C MET A 429 -19.75 -18.59 -3.48
N LEU A 430 -19.39 -17.32 -3.67
CA LEU A 430 -18.90 -16.80 -4.96
C LEU A 430 -17.63 -17.53 -5.42
N ARG A 431 -16.65 -17.70 -4.53
CA ARG A 431 -15.40 -18.44 -4.84
C ARG A 431 -15.63 -19.92 -5.12
N ALA A 432 -16.68 -20.51 -4.54
CA ALA A 432 -17.10 -21.87 -4.83
C ALA A 432 -17.90 -22.01 -6.13
N GLY A 433 -18.17 -20.90 -6.84
CA GLY A 433 -18.88 -20.90 -8.12
C GLY A 433 -20.40 -20.98 -8.02
N PHE A 434 -20.98 -20.71 -6.85
CA PHE A 434 -22.43 -20.64 -6.69
C PHE A 434 -23.01 -19.36 -7.35
N PRO A 435 -24.26 -19.40 -7.83
CA PRO A 435 -24.92 -18.25 -8.46
C PRO A 435 -25.35 -17.24 -7.39
N VAL A 436 -24.42 -16.41 -6.92
CA VAL A 436 -24.65 -15.36 -5.92
C VAL A 436 -24.61 -13.99 -6.61
N PRO A 437 -25.56 -13.07 -6.35
CA PRO A 437 -25.46 -11.70 -6.85
C PRO A 437 -24.19 -11.02 -6.33
N GLY A 438 -23.41 -10.46 -7.26
CA GLY A 438 -22.18 -9.73 -6.91
C GLY A 438 -22.44 -8.42 -6.15
N GLY A 439 -21.39 -7.84 -5.59
CA GLY A 439 -21.45 -6.70 -4.69
C GLY A 439 -20.09 -6.39 -4.09
N PHE A 440 -20.08 -5.55 -3.06
CA PHE A 440 -18.90 -5.26 -2.23
C PHE A 440 -19.28 -5.21 -0.74
N ALA A 441 -18.27 -5.22 0.12
CA ALA A 441 -18.38 -5.02 1.55
C ALA A 441 -17.59 -3.78 1.97
N VAL A 442 -18.23 -2.88 2.71
CA VAL A 442 -17.57 -1.82 3.49
C VAL A 442 -17.04 -2.47 4.76
N THR A 443 -15.74 -2.39 5.01
CA THR A 443 -15.05 -3.24 6.00
C THR A 443 -15.28 -2.80 7.46
N THR A 444 -14.89 -3.67 8.40
CA THR A 444 -14.82 -3.34 9.83
C THR A 444 -13.81 -2.25 10.11
N SER A 445 -12.73 -2.15 9.34
CA SER A 445 -11.78 -1.03 9.45
C SER A 445 -12.42 0.30 9.08
N ALA A 446 -13.27 0.33 8.06
CA ALA A 446 -14.05 1.53 7.73
C ALA A 446 -14.98 1.94 8.87
N PHE A 447 -15.63 0.96 9.51
CA PHE A 447 -16.41 1.21 10.71
C PHE A 447 -15.55 1.77 11.86
N ALA A 448 -14.40 1.16 12.13
CA ALA A 448 -13.49 1.57 13.20
C ALA A 448 -12.91 2.98 12.99
N SER A 449 -12.75 3.42 11.74
CA SER A 449 -12.31 4.78 11.40
C SER A 449 -13.30 5.86 11.81
N GLY A 450 -14.58 5.50 12.02
CA GLY A 450 -15.67 6.43 12.33
C GLY A 450 -16.10 7.31 11.15
N ARG A 451 -15.56 7.07 9.95
CA ARG A 451 -15.87 7.81 8.73
C ARG A 451 -16.31 6.85 7.62
N VAL A 452 -17.38 7.20 6.92
CA VAL A 452 -17.83 6.45 5.74
C VAL A 452 -16.85 6.70 4.57
N PRO A 453 -16.32 5.65 3.93
CA PRO A 453 -15.42 5.78 2.79
C PRO A 453 -16.20 6.11 1.51
N GLU A 454 -16.71 7.35 1.42
CA GLU A 454 -17.61 7.77 0.35
C GLU A 454 -17.02 7.58 -1.06
N ALA A 455 -15.74 7.89 -1.25
CA ALA A 455 -15.10 7.82 -2.55
C ALA A 455 -14.99 6.37 -3.03
N GLU A 456 -14.59 5.47 -2.13
CA GLU A 456 -14.45 4.04 -2.36
C GLU A 456 -15.83 3.39 -2.60
N ILE A 457 -16.85 3.79 -1.84
CA ILE A 457 -18.23 3.32 -2.05
C ILE A 457 -18.76 3.79 -3.41
N ARG A 458 -18.54 5.05 -3.81
CA ARG A 458 -18.95 5.56 -5.12
C ARG A 458 -18.27 4.78 -6.25
N ALA A 459 -16.97 4.54 -6.14
CA ALA A 459 -16.22 3.77 -7.12
C ALA A 459 -16.72 2.32 -7.22
N ALA A 460 -16.89 1.65 -6.08
CA ALA A 460 -17.38 0.27 -6.03
C ALA A 460 -18.83 0.13 -6.51
N TYR A 461 -19.70 1.10 -6.20
CA TYR A 461 -21.07 1.14 -6.69
C TYR A 461 -21.13 1.39 -8.20
N ALA A 462 -20.36 2.34 -8.73
CA ALA A 462 -20.27 2.58 -10.18
C ALA A 462 -19.80 1.33 -10.94
N ALA A 463 -18.88 0.54 -10.35
CA ALA A 463 -18.43 -0.72 -10.93
C ALA A 463 -19.52 -1.81 -11.02
N LEU A 464 -20.64 -1.68 -10.29
CA LEU A 464 -21.79 -2.59 -10.41
C LEU A 464 -22.66 -2.29 -11.64
N GLY A 465 -22.57 -1.08 -12.20
CA GLY A 465 -23.37 -0.57 -13.30
C GLY A 465 -24.21 0.67 -12.92
N ASP A 466 -24.72 1.38 -13.93
CA ASP A 466 -25.55 2.58 -13.74
C ASP A 466 -26.93 2.22 -13.19
N ASP A 467 -27.42 2.99 -12.20
CA ASP A 467 -28.74 2.86 -11.57
C ASP A 467 -29.12 1.44 -11.08
N VAL A 468 -28.12 0.65 -10.70
CA VAL A 468 -28.34 -0.70 -10.18
C VAL A 468 -28.91 -0.67 -8.77
N ALA A 469 -30.12 -1.22 -8.59
CA ALA A 469 -30.69 -1.39 -7.26
C ALA A 469 -29.86 -2.39 -6.42
N VAL A 470 -29.56 -2.03 -5.18
CA VAL A 470 -28.77 -2.84 -4.23
C VAL A 470 -29.48 -3.03 -2.89
N ALA A 471 -29.18 -4.13 -2.22
CA ALA A 471 -29.43 -4.33 -0.79
C ALA A 471 -28.22 -3.83 0.01
N VAL A 472 -28.47 -3.03 1.05
CA VAL A 472 -27.46 -2.59 2.02
C VAL A 472 -27.74 -3.31 3.34
N ARG A 473 -26.84 -4.22 3.73
CA ARG A 473 -27.04 -5.20 4.80
C ARG A 473 -25.91 -5.11 5.81
N SER A 474 -26.24 -5.08 7.10
CA SER A 474 -25.26 -5.30 8.18
C SER A 474 -24.50 -6.62 7.99
N SER A 475 -23.21 -6.62 8.34
CA SER A 475 -22.33 -7.81 8.38
C SER A 475 -21.44 -7.70 9.62
N ALA A 476 -22.01 -8.00 10.78
CA ALA A 476 -21.25 -7.98 12.04
C ALA A 476 -20.24 -9.15 12.10
N THR A 477 -19.14 -8.96 12.82
CA THR A 477 -18.16 -10.05 13.06
C THR A 477 -18.75 -11.24 13.81
N SER A 478 -19.81 -11.01 14.58
CA SER A 478 -20.56 -12.05 15.29
C SER A 478 -21.81 -12.55 14.55
N GLU A 479 -22.14 -12.02 13.37
CA GLU A 479 -23.27 -12.51 12.55
C GLU A 479 -22.93 -13.85 11.88
N ASP A 480 -23.94 -14.71 11.69
CA ASP A 480 -23.83 -16.04 11.05
C ASP A 480 -22.78 -17.00 11.65
N ALA A 481 -22.38 -16.76 12.90
CA ALA A 481 -21.52 -17.67 13.66
C ALA A 481 -22.32 -18.90 14.14
N ALA A 482 -21.64 -20.03 14.32
CA ALA A 482 -22.27 -21.29 14.72
C ALA A 482 -22.93 -21.24 16.13
N ASP A 483 -22.51 -20.29 16.95
CA ASP A 483 -22.88 -20.09 18.36
C ASP A 483 -23.71 -18.81 18.61
N ALA A 484 -23.85 -17.92 17.62
CA ALA A 484 -24.60 -16.67 17.73
C ALA A 484 -25.35 -16.35 16.42
N SER A 485 -26.69 -16.45 16.46
CA SER A 485 -27.56 -15.99 15.38
C SER A 485 -28.04 -14.58 15.72
N CYS A 486 -27.32 -13.55 15.26
CA CYS A 486 -27.81 -12.16 15.29
C CYS A 486 -28.92 -11.89 14.25
N ALA A 487 -29.60 -12.93 13.77
CA ALA A 487 -30.69 -12.81 12.79
C ALA A 487 -31.75 -11.82 13.29
N GLY A 488 -32.06 -10.86 12.41
CA GLY A 488 -33.03 -9.80 12.69
C GLY A 488 -32.62 -8.82 13.79
N GLN A 489 -31.35 -8.77 14.25
CA GLN A 489 -30.91 -7.83 15.28
C GLN A 489 -30.53 -6.46 14.71
N TYR A 490 -29.94 -6.45 13.52
CA TYR A 490 -29.46 -5.27 12.82
C TYR A 490 -30.26 -4.99 11.54
N ASP A 491 -30.15 -3.76 11.04
CA ASP A 491 -30.99 -3.32 9.92
C ASP A 491 -30.49 -3.84 8.57
N THR A 492 -31.44 -4.00 7.64
CA THR A 492 -31.23 -4.27 6.22
C THR A 492 -32.14 -3.34 5.42
N TYR A 493 -31.63 -2.79 4.33
CA TYR A 493 -32.35 -1.88 3.45
C TYR A 493 -32.31 -2.43 2.02
N LEU A 494 -33.46 -2.57 1.39
CA LEU A 494 -33.59 -3.15 0.05
C LEU A 494 -33.90 -2.09 -1.00
N TRP A 495 -33.61 -2.39 -2.27
CA TRP A 495 -33.92 -1.54 -3.42
C TRP A 495 -33.34 -0.12 -3.34
N ILE A 496 -32.15 0.01 -2.77
CA ILE A 496 -31.43 1.27 -2.71
C ILE A 496 -30.80 1.55 -4.07
N THR A 497 -31.03 2.75 -4.61
CA THR A 497 -30.46 3.18 -5.89
C THR A 497 -29.78 4.53 -5.72
N GLY A 498 -28.58 4.67 -6.28
CA GLY A 498 -27.75 5.87 -6.24
C GLY A 498 -26.71 5.82 -5.13
N ALA A 499 -25.48 6.26 -5.43
CA ALA A 499 -24.35 6.16 -4.50
C ALA A 499 -24.57 6.95 -3.20
N ASP A 500 -25.22 8.12 -3.26
CA ASP A 500 -25.54 8.93 -2.07
C ASP A 500 -26.48 8.19 -1.11
N GLU A 501 -27.47 7.49 -1.67
CA GLU A 501 -28.39 6.69 -0.88
C GLU A 501 -27.70 5.45 -0.32
N VAL A 502 -26.79 4.81 -1.05
CA VAL A 502 -25.96 3.71 -0.51
C VAL A 502 -25.15 4.18 0.68
N ILE A 503 -24.43 5.31 0.57
CA ILE A 503 -23.64 5.92 1.65
C ILE A 503 -24.53 6.15 2.89
N ARG A 504 -25.69 6.78 2.70
CA ARG A 504 -26.66 7.05 3.78
C ARG A 504 -27.14 5.77 4.48
N HIS A 505 -27.32 4.67 3.74
CA HIS A 505 -27.77 3.41 4.33
C HIS A 505 -26.64 2.60 4.98
N VAL A 506 -25.39 2.76 4.53
CA VAL A 506 -24.21 2.23 5.24
C VAL A 506 -24.13 2.84 6.65
N GLU A 507 -24.30 4.15 6.77
CA GLU A 507 -24.37 4.85 8.07
C GLU A 507 -25.52 4.34 8.94
N ARG A 508 -26.70 4.11 8.35
CA ARG A 508 -27.84 3.58 9.08
C ARG A 508 -27.60 2.16 9.58
N CYS A 509 -27.00 1.30 8.75
CA CYS A 509 -26.58 -0.02 9.20
C CYS A 509 -25.65 0.12 10.41
N TRP A 510 -24.59 0.94 10.34
CA TRP A 510 -23.71 1.23 11.48
C TRP A 510 -24.47 1.73 12.73
N GLY A 511 -25.42 2.65 12.55
CA GLY A 511 -26.28 3.15 13.62
C GLY A 511 -27.14 2.07 14.28
N SER A 512 -27.55 1.03 13.54
CA SER A 512 -28.40 -0.06 14.06
C SER A 512 -27.76 -0.85 15.22
N MET A 513 -26.42 -0.82 15.34
CA MET A 513 -25.72 -1.42 16.48
C MET A 513 -26.07 -0.78 17.83
N ASN A 514 -26.52 0.47 17.81
CA ASN A 514 -26.86 1.23 19.02
C ASN A 514 -28.36 1.18 19.35
N THR A 515 -29.15 0.37 18.64
CA THR A 515 -30.56 0.15 19.00
C THR A 515 -30.69 -0.61 20.32
N GLY A 516 -31.78 -0.38 21.06
CA GLY A 516 -32.01 -1.03 22.35
C GLY A 516 -32.02 -2.57 22.28
N ARG A 517 -32.54 -3.10 21.16
CA ARG A 517 -32.53 -4.55 20.86
C ARG A 517 -31.10 -5.08 20.70
N ALA A 518 -30.27 -4.42 19.88
CA ALA A 518 -28.89 -4.82 19.66
C ALA A 518 -28.03 -4.74 20.94
N LEU A 519 -28.24 -3.71 21.77
CA LEU A 519 -27.57 -3.56 23.06
C LEU A 519 -27.94 -4.70 24.03
N ALA A 520 -29.23 -5.05 24.12
CA ALA A 520 -29.70 -6.14 24.97
C ALA A 520 -29.12 -7.50 24.54
N TYR A 521 -29.12 -7.79 23.23
CA TYR A 521 -28.56 -9.02 22.69
C TYR A 521 -27.05 -9.13 22.96
N ARG A 522 -26.28 -8.05 22.73
CA ARG A 522 -24.83 -8.04 23.01
C ARG A 522 -24.52 -8.30 24.47
N ARG A 523 -25.31 -7.73 25.38
CA ARG A 523 -25.17 -7.96 26.82
C ARG A 523 -25.45 -9.42 27.20
N ASP A 524 -26.47 -10.04 26.61
CA ASP A 524 -26.81 -11.45 26.85
C ASP A 524 -25.70 -12.41 26.34
N LYS A 525 -25.06 -12.05 25.22
CA LYS A 525 -24.00 -12.84 24.59
C LYS A 525 -22.58 -12.51 25.05
N GLY A 526 -22.39 -11.48 25.88
CA GLY A 526 -21.07 -11.06 26.37
C GLY A 526 -20.16 -10.48 25.27
N ILE A 527 -20.73 -9.72 24.33
CA ILE A 527 -19.98 -9.09 23.22
C ILE A 527 -19.59 -7.66 23.61
N ASP A 528 -18.32 -7.46 24.00
CA ASP A 528 -17.82 -6.19 24.54
C ASP A 528 -17.47 -5.15 23.45
N GLU A 529 -16.91 -5.56 22.31
CA GLU A 529 -16.50 -4.66 21.22
C GLU A 529 -17.06 -5.11 19.86
N PRO A 530 -18.27 -4.67 19.45
CA PRO A 530 -18.82 -5.08 18.17
C PRO A 530 -18.14 -4.33 17.03
N GLN A 531 -17.60 -5.10 16.08
CA GLN A 531 -17.15 -4.60 14.79
C GLN A 531 -18.18 -5.00 13.73
N MET A 532 -18.48 -4.07 12.81
CA MET A 532 -19.47 -4.33 11.76
C MET A 532 -19.06 -3.77 10.42
N ALA A 533 -18.96 -4.68 9.46
CA ALA A 533 -18.94 -4.36 8.05
C ALA A 533 -20.37 -4.18 7.51
N VAL A 534 -20.49 -3.70 6.28
CA VAL A 534 -21.77 -3.56 5.57
C VAL A 534 -21.64 -4.15 4.18
N VAL A 535 -22.49 -5.11 3.85
CA VAL A 535 -22.62 -5.68 2.51
C VAL A 535 -23.49 -4.78 1.65
N VAL A 536 -23.01 -4.44 0.46
CA VAL A 536 -23.79 -3.83 -0.62
C VAL A 536 -23.86 -4.83 -1.77
N GLN A 537 -25.03 -5.45 -1.94
CA GLN A 537 -25.24 -6.56 -2.88
C GLN A 537 -26.28 -6.18 -3.93
N ARG A 538 -26.05 -6.53 -5.20
CA ARG A 538 -27.05 -6.28 -6.26
C ARG A 538 -28.37 -6.96 -5.94
N MET A 539 -29.47 -6.21 -6.09
CA MET A 539 -30.81 -6.77 -6.04
C MET A 539 -31.03 -7.71 -7.21
N PHE A 540 -31.75 -8.79 -6.95
CA PHE A 540 -32.18 -9.74 -7.95
C PHE A 540 -33.69 -9.58 -8.17
N GLY A 541 -34.13 -9.47 -9.42
CA GLY A 541 -35.53 -9.31 -9.81
C GLY A 541 -36.34 -10.58 -9.57
N ALA A 542 -36.57 -10.93 -8.31
CA ALA A 542 -37.20 -12.17 -7.90
C ALA A 542 -38.69 -12.18 -8.24
N ARG A 543 -39.12 -13.22 -8.96
CA ARG A 543 -40.54 -13.59 -9.11
C ARG A 543 -41.04 -14.33 -7.87
N ALA A 544 -40.18 -15.17 -7.29
CA ALA A 544 -40.42 -15.86 -6.03
C ALA A 544 -39.11 -16.01 -5.27
N ALA A 545 -39.20 -16.14 -3.95
CA ALA A 545 -38.06 -16.34 -3.07
C ALA A 545 -38.49 -17.10 -1.81
N GLY A 546 -37.51 -17.58 -1.05
CA GLY A 546 -37.77 -18.21 0.22
C GLY A 546 -36.55 -18.90 0.81
N VAL A 547 -36.80 -19.89 1.66
CA VAL A 547 -35.76 -20.64 2.38
C VAL A 547 -35.77 -22.11 1.96
N ALA A 548 -34.63 -22.78 2.05
CA ALA A 548 -34.54 -24.21 1.90
C ALA A 548 -33.64 -24.81 2.97
N MET A 549 -34.21 -25.68 3.79
CA MET A 549 -33.49 -26.43 4.81
C MET A 549 -33.15 -27.80 4.24
N THR A 550 -31.87 -28.16 4.29
CA THR A 550 -31.37 -29.44 3.75
C THR A 550 -31.59 -30.60 4.73
N LEU A 551 -32.65 -30.52 5.51
CA LEU A 551 -33.23 -31.60 6.30
C LEU A 551 -34.71 -31.26 6.53
N ASN A 552 -35.49 -32.21 7.03
CA ASN A 552 -36.84 -31.91 7.48
C ASN A 552 -36.79 -31.24 8.88
N PRO A 553 -37.19 -29.98 9.03
CA PRO A 553 -37.11 -29.27 10.30
C PRO A 553 -38.07 -29.79 11.37
N SER A 554 -39.11 -30.54 10.99
CA SER A 554 -40.08 -31.08 11.94
C SER A 554 -39.57 -32.29 12.71
N ASN A 555 -38.66 -33.08 12.13
CA ASN A 555 -38.22 -34.35 12.71
C ASN A 555 -36.71 -34.65 12.54
N GLY A 556 -35.96 -33.77 11.89
CA GLY A 556 -34.51 -33.94 11.66
C GLY A 556 -34.13 -34.93 10.55
N ASP A 557 -35.08 -35.40 9.72
CA ASP A 557 -34.79 -36.35 8.64
C ASP A 557 -33.85 -35.72 7.59
N ARG A 558 -32.59 -36.19 7.58
CA ARG A 558 -31.53 -35.73 6.67
C ARG A 558 -31.68 -36.27 5.24
N SER A 559 -32.62 -37.18 4.98
CA SER A 559 -32.92 -37.66 3.62
C SER A 559 -33.82 -36.71 2.83
N LYS A 560 -34.29 -35.61 3.46
CA LYS A 560 -35.21 -34.64 2.85
C LYS A 560 -34.60 -33.25 2.69
N ILE A 561 -35.23 -32.43 1.87
CA ILE A 561 -35.03 -30.98 1.79
C ILE A 561 -36.43 -30.35 1.94
N ALA A 562 -36.59 -29.46 2.92
CA ALA A 562 -37.79 -28.65 3.06
C ALA A 562 -37.55 -27.32 2.33
N VAL A 563 -38.45 -26.96 1.40
CA VAL A 563 -38.41 -25.71 0.65
C VAL A 563 -39.65 -24.91 1.00
N GLU A 564 -39.45 -23.68 1.46
CA GLU A 564 -40.52 -22.71 1.67
C GLU A 564 -40.40 -21.60 0.63
N ALA A 565 -41.51 -21.17 0.04
CA ALA A 565 -41.52 -20.22 -1.05
C ALA A 565 -42.72 -19.26 -0.96
N ALA A 566 -42.51 -18.00 -1.33
CA ALA A 566 -43.59 -17.03 -1.56
C ALA A 566 -43.31 -16.17 -2.81
N PRO A 567 -44.35 -15.54 -3.40
CA PRO A 567 -44.17 -14.57 -4.48
C PRO A 567 -43.38 -13.33 -4.04
N GLY A 568 -42.58 -12.78 -4.94
CA GLY A 568 -41.82 -11.54 -4.72
C GLY A 568 -40.52 -11.73 -3.93
N VAL A 569 -40.17 -10.71 -3.14
CA VAL A 569 -38.91 -10.65 -2.38
C VAL A 569 -39.05 -11.42 -1.07
N GLY A 570 -38.04 -12.23 -0.73
CA GLY A 570 -38.13 -13.21 0.37
C GLY A 570 -38.26 -12.65 1.79
N GLU A 571 -38.22 -11.33 1.97
CA GLU A 571 -38.33 -10.68 3.29
C GLU A 571 -39.60 -11.13 4.04
N ALA A 572 -40.73 -11.23 3.34
CA ALA A 572 -42.02 -11.63 3.91
C ALA A 572 -42.06 -13.09 4.39
N VAL A 573 -41.22 -13.96 3.82
CA VAL A 573 -41.06 -15.37 4.26
C VAL A 573 -40.16 -15.43 5.49
N VAL A 574 -39.07 -14.67 5.48
CA VAL A 574 -38.08 -14.64 6.57
C VAL A 574 -38.64 -13.94 7.82
N SER A 575 -39.49 -12.92 7.65
CA SER A 575 -40.17 -12.22 8.76
C SER A 575 -41.33 -13.00 9.37
N GLY A 576 -41.83 -14.03 8.69
CA GLY A 576 -43.01 -14.80 9.11
C GLY A 576 -44.35 -14.06 8.92
N GLU A 577 -44.36 -12.98 8.14
CA GLU A 577 -45.57 -12.18 7.87
C GLU A 577 -46.51 -12.82 6.85
N VAL A 578 -45.99 -13.75 6.04
CA VAL A 578 -46.75 -14.50 5.04
C VAL A 578 -46.63 -16.00 5.32
N THR A 579 -47.73 -16.73 5.16
CA THR A 579 -47.71 -18.20 5.13
C THR A 579 -47.13 -18.66 3.79
N PRO A 580 -45.93 -19.27 3.74
CA PRO A 580 -45.33 -19.68 2.48
C PRO A 580 -45.92 -21.00 1.98
N ASP A 581 -45.77 -21.27 0.68
CA ASP A 581 -45.88 -22.63 0.15
C ASP A 581 -44.78 -23.50 0.74
N HIS A 582 -45.09 -24.71 1.15
CA HIS A 582 -44.15 -25.67 1.71
C HIS A 582 -44.05 -26.94 0.85
N PHE A 583 -42.84 -27.26 0.42
CA PHE A 583 -42.52 -28.46 -0.35
C PHE A 583 -41.53 -29.32 0.42
N LEU A 584 -41.84 -30.60 0.59
CA LEU A 584 -40.89 -31.59 1.10
C LEU A 584 -40.35 -32.39 -0.07
N VAL A 585 -39.04 -32.41 -0.27
CA VAL A 585 -38.37 -33.04 -1.41
C VAL A 585 -37.50 -34.20 -0.94
N ASP A 586 -37.53 -35.32 -1.65
CA ASP A 586 -36.59 -36.41 -1.43
C ASP A 586 -35.19 -36.03 -1.92
N LYS A 587 -34.17 -36.09 -1.06
CA LYS A 587 -32.82 -35.59 -1.40
C LYS A 587 -32.11 -36.46 -2.44
N VAL A 588 -32.49 -37.74 -2.60
CA VAL A 588 -31.86 -38.65 -3.56
C VAL A 588 -32.51 -38.47 -4.94
N MET A 589 -33.83 -38.64 -5.02
CA MET A 589 -34.58 -38.61 -6.27
C MET A 589 -34.89 -37.19 -6.74
N LEU A 590 -34.87 -36.22 -5.81
CA LEU A 590 -35.33 -34.84 -5.99
C LEU A 590 -36.81 -34.73 -6.33
N ASP A 591 -37.61 -35.75 -6.03
CA ASP A 591 -39.06 -35.70 -6.22
C ASP A 591 -39.76 -35.05 -5.03
N VAL A 592 -40.81 -34.29 -5.31
CA VAL A 592 -41.65 -33.67 -4.29
C VAL A 592 -42.48 -34.77 -3.62
N VAL A 593 -42.25 -34.98 -2.33
CA VAL A 593 -42.92 -35.96 -1.47
C VAL A 593 -44.28 -35.42 -1.00
N SER A 594 -44.34 -34.14 -0.65
CA SER A 594 -45.57 -33.48 -0.22
C SER A 594 -45.52 -31.98 -0.49
N THR A 595 -46.68 -31.41 -0.84
CA THR A 595 -46.88 -29.97 -1.03
C THR A 595 -47.98 -29.49 -0.09
N ARG A 596 -47.78 -28.33 0.54
CA ARG A 596 -48.81 -27.56 1.24
C ARG A 596 -48.80 -26.14 0.67
N VAL A 597 -49.96 -25.69 0.20
CA VAL A 597 -50.14 -24.34 -0.37
C VAL A 597 -50.47 -23.37 0.74
N ALA A 598 -50.04 -22.11 0.59
CA ALA A 598 -50.42 -21.01 1.45
C ALA A 598 -51.95 -20.85 1.57
N ASP A 599 -52.45 -20.48 2.75
CA ASP A 599 -53.89 -20.31 2.99
C ASP A 599 -54.46 -19.15 2.14
N GLY A 600 -55.44 -19.45 1.28
CA GLY A 600 -56.17 -18.44 0.49
C GLY A 600 -55.69 -18.23 -0.96
N GLU A 601 -54.65 -18.94 -1.40
CA GLU A 601 -54.07 -18.83 -2.75
C GLU A 601 -54.59 -19.92 -3.72
N VAL A 602 -54.61 -19.62 -5.03
CA VAL A 602 -55.00 -20.56 -6.10
C VAL A 602 -53.74 -21.11 -6.79
N GLY A 603 -53.16 -22.16 -6.21
CA GLY A 603 -51.98 -22.84 -6.76
C GLY A 603 -50.67 -22.44 -6.08
N THR A 604 -49.57 -23.06 -6.52
CA THR A 604 -48.24 -22.83 -5.94
C THR A 604 -47.47 -21.73 -6.67
N CYS A 605 -46.67 -20.95 -5.95
CA CYS A 605 -45.80 -19.92 -6.53
C CYS A 605 -44.60 -20.51 -7.31
N LEU A 606 -44.26 -21.78 -7.06
CA LEU A 606 -43.24 -22.53 -7.79
C LEU A 606 -43.86 -23.68 -8.60
N THR A 607 -43.28 -23.94 -9.77
CA THR A 607 -43.51 -25.17 -10.54
C THR A 607 -42.66 -26.33 -9.98
N PRO A 608 -43.01 -27.60 -10.25
CA PRO A 608 -42.22 -28.75 -9.83
C PRO A 608 -40.76 -28.72 -10.34
N VAL A 609 -40.51 -28.11 -11.50
CA VAL A 609 -39.16 -27.96 -12.07
C VAL A 609 -38.34 -26.96 -11.26
N GLU A 610 -38.95 -25.86 -10.84
CA GLU A 610 -38.29 -24.84 -10.03
C GLU A 610 -38.01 -25.34 -8.61
N VAL A 611 -38.94 -26.07 -7.98
CA VAL A 611 -38.71 -26.76 -6.70
C VAL A 611 -37.50 -27.69 -6.79
N LYS A 612 -37.37 -28.44 -7.90
CA LYS A 612 -36.20 -29.29 -8.17
C LYS A 612 -34.92 -28.48 -8.33
N ALA A 613 -34.97 -27.31 -8.98
CA ALA A 613 -33.81 -26.44 -9.14
C ALA A 613 -33.30 -25.91 -7.80
N VAL A 614 -34.21 -25.42 -6.94
CA VAL A 614 -33.89 -24.98 -5.57
C VAL A 614 -33.32 -26.14 -4.74
N ALA A 615 -33.96 -27.32 -4.78
CA ALA A 615 -33.47 -28.49 -4.05
C ALA A 615 -32.07 -28.95 -4.52
N ARG A 616 -31.76 -28.84 -5.82
CA ARG A 616 -30.41 -29.11 -6.34
C ARG A 616 -29.39 -28.12 -5.81
N LEU A 617 -29.72 -26.83 -5.81
CA LEU A 617 -28.86 -25.78 -5.25
C LEU A 617 -28.59 -26.06 -3.76
N ALA A 618 -29.63 -26.29 -2.97
CA ALA A 618 -29.52 -26.59 -1.54
C ALA A 618 -28.62 -27.82 -1.27
N LYS A 619 -28.78 -28.89 -2.06
CA LYS A 619 -27.94 -30.10 -1.96
C LYS A 619 -26.47 -29.83 -2.31
N LEU A 620 -26.19 -28.97 -3.29
CA LEU A 620 -24.82 -28.57 -3.64
C LEU A 620 -24.19 -27.75 -2.51
N VAL A 621 -24.97 -26.85 -1.90
CA VAL A 621 -24.52 -26.04 -0.76
C VAL A 621 -24.24 -26.90 0.48
N GLU A 622 -25.12 -27.84 0.83
CA GLU A 622 -24.87 -28.84 1.90
C GLU A 622 -23.61 -29.65 1.64
N ARG A 623 -23.41 -30.11 0.39
CA ARG A 623 -22.19 -30.85 0.02
C ARG A 623 -20.94 -30.01 0.21
N HIS A 624 -20.98 -28.72 -0.15
CA HIS A 624 -19.84 -27.81 0.01
C HIS A 624 -19.46 -27.62 1.49
N TYR A 625 -20.45 -27.41 2.37
CA TYR A 625 -20.21 -27.19 3.80
C TYR A 625 -20.10 -28.48 4.64
N GLY A 626 -20.41 -29.64 4.05
CA GLY A 626 -20.30 -30.96 4.70
C GLY A 626 -21.28 -31.21 5.85
N ARG A 627 -22.30 -30.35 6.00
CA ARG A 627 -23.31 -30.42 7.08
C ARG A 627 -24.63 -29.80 6.61
N PRO A 628 -25.77 -30.15 7.23
CA PRO A 628 -27.06 -29.54 6.90
C PRO A 628 -27.00 -28.01 6.98
N GLN A 629 -27.49 -27.38 5.93
CA GLN A 629 -27.61 -25.94 5.72
C GLN A 629 -29.08 -25.51 5.70
N ASP A 630 -29.28 -24.27 6.14
CA ASP A 630 -30.44 -23.42 5.92
C ASP A 630 -30.01 -22.33 4.93
N ILE A 631 -30.63 -22.31 3.74
CA ILE A 631 -30.26 -21.39 2.66
C ILE A 631 -31.41 -20.46 2.30
N GLU A 632 -31.09 -19.21 1.97
CA GLU A 632 -32.02 -18.25 1.36
C GLU A 632 -31.77 -18.22 -0.16
N TRP A 633 -32.84 -18.28 -0.94
CA TRP A 633 -32.77 -18.35 -2.40
C TRP A 633 -33.82 -17.45 -3.05
N ALA A 634 -33.57 -17.06 -4.30
CA ALA A 634 -34.54 -16.36 -5.14
C ALA A 634 -34.54 -16.91 -6.57
N ILE A 635 -35.67 -16.80 -7.25
CA ILE A 635 -35.86 -17.20 -8.65
C ILE A 635 -36.50 -16.06 -9.44
N ASP A 636 -35.98 -15.80 -10.65
CA ASP A 636 -36.52 -14.77 -11.53
C ASP A 636 -37.60 -15.31 -12.47
N VAL A 637 -38.07 -14.46 -13.38
CA VAL A 637 -39.07 -14.81 -14.41
C VAL A 637 -38.55 -15.79 -15.46
N THR A 638 -37.22 -15.99 -15.57
CA THR A 638 -36.60 -16.94 -16.51
C THR A 638 -36.42 -18.33 -15.89
N GLY A 639 -36.57 -18.44 -14.56
CA GLY A 639 -36.32 -19.66 -13.80
C GLY A 639 -34.88 -19.78 -13.29
N ALA A 640 -34.07 -18.71 -13.38
CA ALA A 640 -32.72 -18.69 -12.86
C ALA A 640 -32.75 -18.58 -11.32
N VAL A 641 -32.15 -19.55 -10.63
CA VAL A 641 -32.08 -19.58 -9.16
C VAL A 641 -30.76 -19.00 -8.69
N VAL A 642 -30.82 -18.04 -7.77
CA VAL A 642 -29.66 -17.48 -7.10
C VAL A 642 -29.67 -17.81 -5.61
N LEU A 643 -28.47 -17.88 -5.04
CA LEU A 643 -28.22 -18.10 -3.62
C LEU A 643 -27.97 -16.73 -2.95
N LEU A 644 -28.76 -16.43 -1.91
CA LEU A 644 -28.71 -15.13 -1.21
C LEU A 644 -28.04 -15.22 0.16
N GLN A 645 -28.10 -16.39 0.79
CA GLN A 645 -27.46 -16.67 2.07
C GLN A 645 -27.36 -18.18 2.27
N ALA A 646 -26.34 -18.63 3.01
CA ALA A 646 -26.25 -19.99 3.51
C ALA A 646 -25.67 -19.98 4.91
N ARG A 647 -26.26 -20.76 5.81
CA ARG A 647 -25.78 -20.96 7.17
C ARG A 647 -26.02 -22.40 7.65
N PRO A 648 -25.25 -22.89 8.63
CA PRO A 648 -25.55 -24.17 9.26
C PRO A 648 -26.96 -24.20 9.85
N GLU A 649 -27.68 -25.29 9.62
CA GLU A 649 -28.88 -25.60 10.40
C GLU A 649 -28.44 -25.94 11.83
N THR A 650 -29.02 -25.32 12.86
CA THR A 650 -28.51 -25.41 14.24
C THR A 650 -29.40 -26.19 15.20
N VAL A 651 -30.67 -26.46 14.86
CA VAL A 651 -31.65 -27.14 15.73
C VAL A 651 -31.44 -28.65 15.75
N TRP A 652 -31.18 -29.26 14.59
CA TRP A 652 -31.05 -30.71 14.44
C TRP A 652 -29.62 -31.16 14.09
N ALA A 653 -28.80 -30.32 13.47
CA ALA A 653 -27.44 -30.70 13.08
C ALA A 653 -26.54 -31.09 14.27
N ASN A 654 -26.79 -30.52 15.46
CA ASN A 654 -26.02 -30.74 16.68
C ASN A 654 -26.49 -31.94 17.53
N LYS A 655 -27.62 -32.59 17.18
CA LYS A 655 -28.10 -33.80 17.88
C LYS A 655 -27.45 -35.06 17.28
N PRO A 656 -27.01 -36.03 18.11
CA PRO A 656 -26.41 -37.26 17.62
C PRO A 656 -27.36 -38.02 16.68
N HIS A 657 -26.82 -38.51 15.57
CA HIS A 657 -27.59 -39.21 14.55
C HIS A 657 -28.08 -40.56 15.10
N VAL A 658 -29.37 -40.68 15.39
CA VAL A 658 -29.97 -41.98 15.69
C VAL A 658 -30.20 -42.68 14.35
N VAL A 659 -29.26 -43.54 13.95
CA VAL A 659 -29.48 -44.46 12.85
C VAL A 659 -30.47 -45.51 13.34
N GLY A 660 -31.70 -45.50 12.82
CA GLY A 660 -32.63 -46.59 13.02
C GLY A 660 -31.98 -47.88 12.52
N THR A 661 -31.65 -48.78 13.44
CA THR A 661 -31.09 -50.09 13.12
C THR A 661 -32.16 -50.95 12.46
N THR A 662 -32.14 -51.00 11.12
CA THR A 662 -32.58 -52.18 10.38
C THR A 662 -31.47 -52.55 9.41
N HIS A 663 -30.45 -53.24 9.95
CA HIS A 663 -29.60 -54.09 9.12
C HIS A 663 -30.43 -55.28 8.64
N GLU A 664 -31.17 -55.12 7.55
CA GLU A 664 -31.52 -56.23 6.69
C GLU A 664 -30.93 -55.99 5.31
N THR A 665 -29.94 -56.81 4.99
CA THR A 665 -29.20 -56.85 3.73
C THR A 665 -30.10 -56.75 2.51
N GLY A 666 -29.68 -55.98 1.50
CA GLY A 666 -30.44 -55.60 0.29
C GLY A 666 -31.00 -56.72 -0.61
N LEU A 667 -30.90 -58.00 -0.24
CA LEU A 667 -31.64 -59.09 -0.87
C LEU A 667 -32.99 -59.40 -0.19
N GLY A 668 -33.20 -59.03 1.08
CA GLY A 668 -34.44 -59.33 1.81
C GLY A 668 -35.66 -58.54 1.33
N SER A 669 -35.44 -57.29 0.91
CA SER A 669 -36.49 -56.39 0.40
C SER A 669 -37.17 -56.95 -0.86
N LEU A 670 -36.40 -57.49 -1.81
CA LEU A 670 -36.91 -58.05 -3.07
C LEU A 670 -37.74 -59.33 -2.87
N VAL A 671 -37.41 -60.12 -1.85
CA VAL A 671 -38.15 -61.37 -1.55
C VAL A 671 -39.47 -61.06 -0.83
N SER A 672 -39.51 -60.04 0.04
CA SER A 672 -40.75 -59.64 0.73
C SER A 672 -41.84 -59.13 -0.22
N THR A 673 -41.45 -58.47 -1.32
CA THR A 673 -42.37 -57.93 -2.33
C THR A 673 -42.93 -59.01 -3.27
N LEU A 674 -42.25 -60.17 -3.37
CA LEU A 674 -42.64 -61.26 -4.28
C LEU A 674 -43.48 -62.38 -3.63
N ILE A 675 -43.55 -62.45 -2.28
CA ILE A 675 -44.20 -63.60 -1.59
C ILE A 675 -45.53 -63.25 -0.91
N ASN A 676 -45.94 -61.97 -0.80
CA ASN A 676 -47.19 -61.64 -0.09
C ASN A 676 -48.12 -60.64 -0.81
N PRO A 677 -48.98 -61.09 -1.74
CA PRO A 677 -49.94 -60.21 -2.44
C PRO A 677 -51.24 -59.89 -1.68
N LEU A 678 -51.42 -60.28 -0.41
CA LEU A 678 -52.72 -60.20 0.27
C LEU A 678 -52.60 -59.82 1.76
N ALA A 679 -52.44 -58.53 2.06
CA ALA A 679 -52.72 -58.00 3.39
C ALA A 679 -53.13 -56.50 3.35
N GLN A 680 -54.04 -56.15 2.44
CA GLN A 680 -54.91 -54.99 2.61
C GLN A 680 -56.35 -55.49 2.68
N ARG A 681 -56.88 -55.68 3.89
CA ARG A 681 -58.32 -55.60 4.19
C ARG A 681 -58.62 -55.74 5.68
N ARG A 682 -59.47 -54.82 6.15
CA ARG A 682 -60.27 -54.79 7.41
C ARG A 682 -59.53 -54.33 8.67
N THR A 683 -60.07 -53.53 9.59
CA THR A 683 -61.34 -52.79 9.82
C THR A 683 -61.11 -52.07 11.17
N SER A 684 -61.33 -50.76 11.29
CA SER A 684 -62.42 -50.11 12.07
C SER A 684 -62.81 -50.72 13.43
N GLY A 685 -62.85 -49.88 14.49
CA GLY A 685 -63.47 -50.12 15.82
C GLY A 685 -62.47 -49.91 16.98
N VAL A 686 -62.48 -48.82 17.75
CA VAL A 686 -63.36 -48.42 18.87
C VAL A 686 -63.09 -49.16 20.20
N ASP A 687 -62.83 -48.33 21.23
CA ASP A 687 -63.02 -48.42 22.70
C ASP A 687 -62.00 -49.06 23.68
N ALA A 688 -61.62 -48.17 24.63
CA ALA A 688 -61.71 -48.24 26.10
C ALA A 688 -60.58 -48.82 26.99
N ASP A 689 -60.40 -48.06 28.08
CA ASP A 689 -59.80 -48.33 29.40
C ASP A 689 -58.26 -48.38 29.56
N HIS A 690 -57.65 -47.24 29.89
CA HIS A 690 -57.27 -46.87 31.28
C HIS A 690 -56.79 -45.42 31.41
#